data_AF-A0A060SD39-F1
#
_entry.id   AF-A0A060SD39-F1
#
_cell.length_a   1.000
_cell.length_b   1.000
_cell.length_c   1.000
_cell.angle_alpha   90.00
_cell.angle_beta   90.00
_cell.angle_gamma   90.00
#
_symmetry.space_group_name_H-M   'P 1'
#
loop_
_entity.id
_entity.type
_entity.pdbx_description
1 polymer ?
#
loop_
_entity_poly.entity_id
_entity_poly.type
_entity_poly.pdbx_seq_one_letter_code
_entity_poly.pdbx_strand_id
1 'polypeptide(L)'
;MSTTIRSMRLSSSRFRALRAASYASGAVRLAGARYNSSTAQGGSAKLPDIEPSLLEITRTQQPKRPPPPSSLVFGHTFTDHMLTVPWRSLEGWGKPKIQPYGPLAVEPSATVFHYAHCLFEGLKAYRDTNGKVTLFRPDMNMKRMNTSAERIAMPLVKSFNGEAMVQLMKELIRLDKHWIPDLPGYSLLTCMAVGTQPALGVAPPKEALLFVICSPVGPYYPQGFKPVALYGTTEYTRASPGGIGAYKLGANYAAGVAAQKKAAEQGYVQNLWLHGPEHYITEVGTMNAFVVFKRSDGSVELVTPPLDGIILPGVTRDSVLALAKEHSAGKIRVPELTDKLVVSERPVTMKEVKEAAQKGDLVEFFGTGTAAVISPVDRIGYLGEDVHIPTGPDGMGPVSRPLWKHLTAIQTDENDVTALQWLTVLHPEDNTHCNSYYLDARTKLMASCSYAIPLAASARSLLRTTHALKATSSGIRSYAQVGSATFLGDPPSPPNPPPPPPSAATPGPTAASKQPQNPFDQHVIAQLCRLAAVQQSQPEPSGSGTVTKATPLTELIDQYMKRSGYVMESALPYESRPGAERRVQFRSDVPNKAANKSGIADLSSADGALVMVVHAVQDSKSKEHKVAYSSGFVVHPPGTPKGEAVLVTCAHTLEEIRHNPIMRSGLPSPAVRPGDVISASFIINGSPDAPTFHPVTSVLSAMHRADLLLLSAFLTASGAKNGAPAQTLRSLPVNPYPVHPGTPIRAHFVTDKPPTSGKDSDGWTPWVGGTWRKWAKGTVVGYRDFAGRDAKLHGFRGWGVPAETIFEMFSLPGLNLKR
;
A
#
# COMPACT_ATOMS: atom_id res chain seq x y z
N MET A 1 -53.50 -1.41 -37.66
CA MET A 1 -54.29 -2.44 -36.96
C MET A 1 -54.43 -3.64 -37.89
N SER A 2 -54.26 -4.88 -37.38
CA SER A 2 -54.67 -6.17 -38.00
C SER A 2 -54.12 -6.52 -39.40
N THR A 3 -53.94 -7.79 -39.80
CA THR A 3 -54.18 -9.07 -39.11
C THR A 3 -53.00 -10.03 -39.34
N THR A 4 -52.65 -10.82 -38.33
CA THR A 4 -51.60 -11.86 -38.34
C THR A 4 -52.10 -13.17 -38.97
N ILE A 5 -51.25 -14.02 -39.55
CA ILE A 5 -51.13 -15.48 -39.24
C ILE A 5 -49.99 -16.21 -40.01
N ARG A 6 -49.48 -17.27 -39.35
CA ARG A 6 -48.47 -18.29 -39.71
C ARG A 6 -48.79 -19.07 -41.03
N SER A 7 -47.94 -19.91 -41.65
CA SER A 7 -46.73 -20.64 -41.18
C SER A 7 -45.86 -21.22 -42.32
N MET A 8 -44.59 -21.48 -42.00
CA MET A 8 -43.69 -22.59 -42.44
C MET A 8 -43.70 -23.17 -43.87
N ARG A 9 -42.52 -23.03 -44.52
CA ARG A 9 -41.69 -24.08 -45.16
C ARG A 9 -42.32 -25.10 -46.12
N LEU A 10 -41.78 -25.14 -47.33
CA LEU A 10 -41.10 -26.34 -47.87
C LEU A 10 -40.09 -25.94 -48.96
N SER A 11 -39.23 -26.87 -49.41
CA SER A 11 -38.17 -26.63 -50.39
C SER A 11 -38.29 -27.55 -51.61
N SER A 12 -37.81 -27.09 -52.77
CA SER A 12 -37.33 -27.93 -53.88
C SER A 12 -36.58 -27.05 -54.90
N SER A 13 -35.90 -27.68 -55.87
CA SER A 13 -34.87 -27.04 -56.71
C SER A 13 -34.97 -27.42 -58.19
N ARG A 14 -34.50 -26.53 -59.08
CA ARG A 14 -33.78 -26.75 -60.36
C ARG A 14 -33.53 -25.37 -61.03
N PHE A 15 -32.39 -24.98 -61.62
CA PHE A 15 -31.32 -25.57 -62.46
C PHE A 15 -31.43 -25.24 -63.97
N ARG A 16 -30.67 -24.22 -64.42
CA ARG A 16 -29.96 -24.03 -65.73
C ARG A 16 -29.48 -22.56 -65.82
N ALA A 17 -28.23 -22.14 -66.07
CA ALA A 17 -26.92 -22.73 -66.43
C ALA A 17 -26.49 -22.68 -67.93
N LEU A 18 -25.19 -22.34 -68.13
CA LEU A 18 -24.35 -22.34 -69.36
C LEU A 18 -24.53 -21.10 -70.29
N ARG A 19 -23.49 -20.49 -70.90
CA ARG A 19 -22.11 -20.89 -71.32
C ARG A 19 -21.05 -19.84 -70.88
N ALA A 20 -19.77 -20.13 -70.58
CA ALA A 20 -18.64 -20.74 -71.35
C ALA A 20 -18.00 -19.77 -72.39
N ALA A 21 -16.69 -19.77 -72.68
CA ALA A 21 -15.66 -20.81 -72.50
C ALA A 21 -14.22 -20.21 -72.23
N SER A 22 -13.32 -20.87 -71.49
CA SER A 22 -12.16 -21.72 -71.93
C SER A 22 -10.86 -20.99 -72.36
N TYR A 23 -9.63 -21.54 -72.28
CA TYR A 23 -8.88 -22.39 -71.31
C TYR A 23 -7.45 -22.61 -71.90
N ALA A 24 -6.51 -23.17 -71.11
CA ALA A 24 -5.19 -23.74 -71.51
C ALA A 24 -4.00 -22.75 -71.79
N SER A 25 -2.73 -23.09 -71.51
CA SER A 25 -2.17 -24.15 -70.61
C SER A 25 -0.63 -24.04 -70.39
N GLY A 26 -0.18 -24.23 -69.13
CA GLY A 26 1.18 -24.71 -68.78
C GLY A 26 2.32 -23.68 -68.66
N ALA A 27 3.44 -23.93 -67.96
CA ALA A 27 3.75 -25.00 -66.97
C ALA A 27 5.05 -24.71 -66.18
N VAL A 28 5.32 -25.53 -65.14
CA VAL A 28 6.63 -25.81 -64.48
C VAL A 28 7.17 -24.87 -63.35
N ARG A 29 7.66 -25.53 -62.28
CA ARG A 29 8.49 -25.09 -61.13
C ARG A 29 7.83 -24.39 -59.92
N LEU A 30 7.30 -25.22 -59.02
CA LEU A 30 7.26 -24.97 -57.57
C LEU A 30 8.26 -25.91 -56.88
N ALA A 31 9.31 -25.35 -56.27
CA ALA A 31 10.28 -26.12 -55.48
C ALA A 31 9.83 -26.21 -54.02
N GLY A 32 9.78 -27.42 -53.45
CA GLY A 32 9.37 -27.63 -52.07
C GLY A 32 10.50 -27.41 -51.06
N ALA A 33 10.25 -26.59 -50.04
CA ALA A 33 11.07 -26.50 -48.83
C ALA A 33 10.29 -27.08 -47.64
N ARG A 34 10.97 -27.87 -46.80
CA ARG A 34 10.34 -28.60 -45.69
C ARG A 34 10.20 -27.71 -44.45
N TYR A 35 9.02 -27.67 -43.85
CA TYR A 35 8.80 -27.00 -42.56
C TYR A 35 9.45 -27.83 -41.44
N ASN A 36 10.59 -27.36 -40.92
CA ASN A 36 11.21 -27.93 -39.72
C ASN A 36 10.50 -27.40 -38.47
N SER A 37 9.89 -28.27 -37.67
CA SER A 37 9.26 -27.92 -36.40
C SER A 37 10.30 -27.77 -35.28
N SER A 38 10.82 -26.56 -35.07
CA SER A 38 11.71 -26.25 -33.94
C SER A 38 10.93 -26.13 -32.62
N THR A 39 11.10 -27.09 -31.72
CA THR A 39 10.50 -27.04 -30.38
C THR A 39 11.21 -25.99 -29.51
N ALA A 40 10.57 -24.85 -29.27
CA ALA A 40 11.08 -23.79 -28.40
C ALA A 40 11.13 -24.25 -26.92
N GLN A 41 12.11 -23.74 -26.17
CA GLN A 41 12.28 -24.06 -24.75
C GLN A 41 11.29 -23.26 -23.89
N GLY A 42 10.45 -23.96 -23.12
CA GLY A 42 9.45 -23.34 -22.26
C GLY A 42 10.04 -22.68 -21.01
N GLY A 43 10.45 -21.41 -21.12
CA GLY A 43 10.44 -20.47 -20.01
C GLY A 43 9.14 -19.65 -20.05
N SER A 44 8.61 -19.26 -18.89
CA SER A 44 7.49 -18.31 -18.84
C SER A 44 8.03 -16.91 -19.13
N ALA A 45 7.71 -16.37 -20.30
CA ALA A 45 8.06 -15.00 -20.65
C ALA A 45 7.29 -14.01 -19.75
N LYS A 46 8.00 -13.04 -19.15
CA LYS A 46 7.35 -11.84 -18.61
C LYS A 46 6.63 -11.17 -19.80
N LEU A 47 5.34 -10.85 -19.65
CA LEU A 47 4.66 -10.04 -20.65
C LEU A 47 5.35 -8.66 -20.77
N PRO A 48 5.47 -8.09 -21.98
CA PRO A 48 5.95 -6.74 -22.21
C PRO A 48 5.39 -5.70 -21.25
N ASP A 49 6.29 -4.87 -20.72
CA ASP A 49 5.98 -3.65 -19.97
C ASP A 49 5.86 -2.46 -20.94
N ILE A 50 5.62 -1.26 -20.42
CA ILE A 50 5.74 -0.04 -21.22
C ILE A 50 7.21 0.18 -21.59
N GLU A 51 7.53 0.03 -22.88
CA GLU A 51 8.89 0.17 -23.45
C GLU A 51 9.00 1.46 -24.30
N PRO A 52 9.62 2.54 -23.80
CA PRO A 52 9.74 3.80 -24.54
C PRO A 52 10.60 3.69 -25.80
N SER A 53 11.50 2.70 -25.84
CA SER A 53 12.31 2.34 -27.01
C SER A 53 11.48 1.88 -28.22
N LEU A 54 10.21 1.51 -28.03
CA LEU A 54 9.29 1.06 -29.07
C LEU A 54 8.31 2.16 -29.54
N LEU A 55 8.55 3.42 -29.15
CA LEU A 55 7.70 4.57 -29.48
C LEU A 55 7.66 4.87 -30.98
N GLU A 56 6.47 4.78 -31.56
CA GLU A 56 6.19 5.22 -32.92
C GLU A 56 5.63 6.66 -32.88
N ILE A 57 6.21 7.60 -33.66
CA ILE A 57 5.76 9.00 -33.69
C ILE A 57 5.24 9.38 -35.09
N THR A 58 3.95 9.70 -35.18
CA THR A 58 3.30 10.27 -36.36
C THR A 58 2.96 11.73 -36.10
N ARG A 59 3.64 12.65 -36.79
CA ARG A 59 3.39 14.10 -36.66
C ARG A 59 2.16 14.53 -37.45
N THR A 60 1.39 15.48 -36.92
CA THR A 60 0.30 16.13 -37.66
C THR A 60 0.83 16.82 -38.92
N GLN A 61 0.06 16.76 -40.00
CA GLN A 61 0.29 17.52 -41.23
C GLN A 61 -0.45 18.86 -41.22
N GLN A 62 -1.28 19.10 -40.19
CA GLN A 62 -2.08 20.31 -39.98
C GLN A 62 -1.92 20.74 -38.51
N PRO A 63 -0.79 21.36 -38.13
CA PRO A 63 -0.61 21.91 -36.79
C PRO A 63 -1.54 23.11 -36.58
N LYS A 64 -2.22 23.15 -35.44
CA LYS A 64 -3.08 24.27 -35.05
C LYS A 64 -2.21 25.38 -34.46
N ARG A 65 -2.66 26.62 -34.62
CA ARG A 65 -2.08 27.76 -33.88
C ARG A 65 -2.60 27.73 -32.44
N PRO A 66 -1.75 27.78 -31.40
CA PRO A 66 -2.21 27.97 -30.02
C PRO A 66 -3.02 29.28 -29.88
N PRO A 67 -4.16 29.27 -29.15
CA PRO A 67 -4.95 30.47 -28.94
C PRO A 67 -4.24 31.45 -28.00
N PRO A 68 -4.62 32.75 -28.00
CA PRO A 68 -4.07 33.73 -27.06
C PRO A 68 -4.26 33.27 -25.60
N PRO A 69 -3.24 33.37 -24.72
CA PRO A 69 -3.33 32.85 -23.34
C PRO A 69 -4.55 33.36 -22.56
N SER A 70 -4.92 34.64 -22.72
CA SER A 70 -6.09 35.26 -22.10
C SER A 70 -7.46 34.65 -22.49
N SER A 71 -7.49 33.77 -23.50
CA SER A 71 -8.70 33.06 -23.94
C SER A 71 -8.77 31.58 -23.47
N LEU A 72 -7.78 31.11 -22.71
CA LEU A 72 -7.67 29.71 -22.29
C LEU A 72 -8.69 29.34 -21.20
N VAL A 73 -9.71 28.56 -21.59
CA VAL A 73 -10.63 27.89 -20.66
C VAL A 73 -10.11 26.48 -20.34
N PHE A 74 -10.03 26.15 -19.05
CA PHE A 74 -9.46 24.91 -18.52
C PHE A 74 -10.06 23.66 -19.19
N GLY A 75 -9.24 22.90 -19.93
CA GLY A 75 -9.66 21.63 -20.55
C GLY A 75 -10.49 21.76 -21.83
N HIS A 76 -10.67 22.97 -22.40
CA HIS A 76 -11.41 23.16 -23.66
C HIS A 76 -10.53 23.22 -24.91
N THR A 77 -9.23 23.55 -24.76
CA THR A 77 -8.24 23.54 -25.86
C THR A 77 -7.33 22.33 -25.70
N PHE A 78 -6.97 21.66 -26.81
CA PHE A 78 -6.06 20.52 -26.82
C PHE A 78 -4.94 20.69 -27.84
N THR A 79 -3.76 20.14 -27.54
CA THR A 79 -2.55 20.25 -28.37
C THR A 79 -2.62 19.42 -29.66
N ASP A 80 -1.58 19.48 -30.49
CA ASP A 80 -1.58 18.86 -31.82
C ASP A 80 -1.55 17.33 -31.79
N HIS A 81 -1.01 16.72 -30.73
CA HIS A 81 -0.80 15.29 -30.63
C HIS A 81 -1.41 14.67 -29.37
N MET A 82 -1.51 13.35 -29.37
CA MET A 82 -1.85 12.52 -28.22
C MET A 82 -0.96 11.28 -28.18
N LEU A 83 -0.68 10.78 -26.99
CA LEU A 83 -0.01 9.49 -26.77
C LEU A 83 -1.07 8.41 -26.54
N THR A 84 -0.87 7.22 -27.09
CA THR A 84 -1.67 6.03 -26.85
C THR A 84 -0.76 4.81 -26.59
N VAL A 85 -1.16 3.93 -25.67
CA VAL A 85 -0.49 2.66 -25.38
C VAL A 85 -1.56 1.58 -25.18
N PRO A 86 -1.72 0.63 -26.12
CA PRO A 86 -2.68 -0.45 -25.97
C PRO A 86 -2.15 -1.54 -25.03
N TRP A 87 -3.05 -2.27 -24.38
CA TRP A 87 -2.73 -3.42 -23.54
C TRP A 87 -3.69 -4.58 -23.81
N ARG A 88 -3.18 -5.83 -23.78
CA ARG A 88 -3.99 -7.06 -23.93
C ARG A 88 -3.52 -8.16 -22.98
N SER A 89 -4.45 -8.94 -22.43
CA SER A 89 -4.18 -9.91 -21.34
C SER A 89 -3.30 -11.10 -21.70
N LEU A 90 -3.00 -11.30 -22.99
CA LEU A 90 -2.12 -12.35 -23.50
C LEU A 90 -0.84 -11.80 -24.13
N GLU A 91 -0.72 -10.48 -24.29
CA GLU A 91 0.36 -9.82 -25.04
C GLU A 91 1.11 -8.77 -24.21
N GLY A 92 0.56 -8.33 -23.07
CA GLY A 92 1.13 -7.25 -22.26
C GLY A 92 0.81 -5.87 -22.84
N TRP A 93 1.72 -4.93 -22.63
CA TRP A 93 1.68 -3.63 -23.29
C TRP A 93 2.16 -3.73 -24.73
N GLY A 94 1.37 -3.18 -25.66
CA GLY A 94 1.78 -2.99 -27.04
C GLY A 94 2.62 -1.72 -27.20
N LYS A 95 3.08 -1.47 -28.44
CA LYS A 95 3.90 -0.30 -28.75
C LYS A 95 3.21 1.02 -28.37
N PRO A 96 3.89 1.94 -27.67
CA PRO A 96 3.39 3.30 -27.48
C PRO A 96 3.42 4.07 -28.81
N LYS A 97 2.42 4.92 -29.04
CA LYS A 97 2.26 5.73 -30.25
C LYS A 97 1.93 7.17 -29.91
N ILE A 98 2.77 8.12 -30.33
CA ILE A 98 2.38 9.53 -30.42
C ILE A 98 1.81 9.76 -31.83
N GLN A 99 0.60 10.30 -31.90
CA GLN A 99 -0.14 10.50 -33.14
C GLN A 99 -0.92 11.83 -33.09
N PRO A 100 -1.47 12.34 -34.21
CA PRO A 100 -2.29 13.54 -34.18
C PRO A 100 -3.49 13.39 -33.24
N TYR A 101 -3.84 14.44 -32.51
CA TYR A 101 -4.99 14.45 -31.61
C TYR A 101 -6.29 14.21 -32.39
N GLY A 102 -7.12 13.27 -31.94
CA GLY A 102 -8.36 12.91 -32.62
C GLY A 102 -9.30 12.03 -31.78
N PRO A 103 -10.49 11.69 -32.30
CA PRO A 103 -11.46 10.87 -31.59
C PRO A 103 -10.96 9.42 -31.44
N LEU A 104 -11.24 8.82 -30.29
CA LEU A 104 -11.00 7.39 -30.06
C LEU A 104 -12.14 6.56 -30.65
N ALA A 105 -11.81 5.62 -31.54
CA ALA A 105 -12.74 4.60 -32.00
C ALA A 105 -12.91 3.55 -30.88
N VAL A 106 -14.00 3.65 -30.11
CA VAL A 106 -14.32 2.75 -29.00
C VAL A 106 -15.64 2.05 -29.26
N GLU A 107 -15.67 0.74 -29.04
CA GLU A 107 -16.85 -0.10 -29.18
C GLU A 107 -18.02 0.36 -28.28
N PRO A 108 -19.28 0.42 -28.77
CA PRO A 108 -20.43 0.80 -27.94
C PRO A 108 -20.68 -0.12 -26.74
N SER A 109 -20.11 -1.33 -26.75
CA SER A 109 -20.14 -2.28 -25.64
C SER A 109 -19.05 -2.06 -24.58
N ALA A 110 -18.25 -0.98 -24.68
CA ALA A 110 -17.08 -0.80 -23.82
C ALA A 110 -17.42 -0.52 -22.35
N THR A 111 -16.74 -1.21 -21.42
CA THR A 111 -17.00 -1.15 -19.96
C THR A 111 -16.93 0.27 -19.37
N VAL A 112 -16.22 1.19 -20.00
CA VAL A 112 -16.19 2.62 -19.63
C VAL A 112 -17.56 3.30 -19.74
N PHE A 113 -18.36 2.97 -20.76
CA PHE A 113 -19.68 3.57 -20.98
C PHE A 113 -20.76 2.99 -20.06
N HIS A 114 -20.65 1.70 -19.71
CA HIS A 114 -21.69 0.98 -18.94
C HIS A 114 -21.43 0.96 -17.44
N TYR A 115 -20.16 0.92 -17.02
CA TYR A 115 -19.77 0.68 -15.62
C TYR A 115 -18.77 1.72 -15.08
N ALA A 116 -18.50 2.79 -15.83
CA ALA A 116 -17.48 3.79 -15.51
C ALA A 116 -16.12 3.16 -15.13
N HIS A 117 -15.75 2.08 -15.82
CA HIS A 117 -14.56 1.25 -15.54
C HIS A 117 -13.28 1.93 -16.03
N CYS A 118 -13.03 3.12 -15.50
CA CYS A 118 -11.96 4.02 -15.90
C CYS A 118 -11.34 4.75 -14.71
N LEU A 119 -10.08 5.13 -14.90
CA LEU A 119 -9.32 5.99 -14.01
C LEU A 119 -8.71 7.12 -14.82
N PHE A 120 -8.29 8.19 -14.14
CA PHE A 120 -7.52 9.26 -14.78
C PHE A 120 -6.49 9.89 -13.86
N GLU A 121 -5.48 10.52 -14.45
CA GLU A 121 -4.49 11.34 -13.77
C GLU A 121 -4.42 12.76 -14.33
N GLY A 122 -3.89 13.68 -13.51
CA GLY A 122 -3.77 15.09 -13.84
C GLY A 122 -2.55 15.74 -13.19
N LEU A 123 -1.56 16.05 -14.03
CA LEU A 123 -0.34 16.77 -13.69
C LEU A 123 -0.15 17.97 -14.63
N LYS A 124 0.80 18.86 -14.32
CA LYS A 124 1.12 20.03 -15.13
C LYS A 124 2.59 20.03 -15.55
N ALA A 125 2.84 20.45 -16.79
CA ALA A 125 4.13 20.95 -17.22
C ALA A 125 4.17 22.48 -17.14
N TYR A 126 5.29 23.02 -16.67
CA TYR A 126 5.54 24.46 -16.56
C TYR A 126 6.68 24.87 -17.48
N ARG A 127 6.75 26.18 -17.77
CA ARG A 127 7.80 26.82 -18.56
C ARG A 127 8.40 27.92 -17.67
N ASP A 128 9.73 27.90 -17.50
CA ASP A 128 10.43 28.98 -16.81
C ASP A 128 10.70 30.17 -17.76
N THR A 129 11.26 31.25 -17.22
CA THR A 129 11.65 32.44 -17.98
C THR A 129 12.81 32.21 -18.96
N ASN A 130 13.57 31.11 -18.81
CA ASN A 130 14.66 30.70 -19.71
C ASN A 130 14.18 29.74 -20.83
N GLY A 131 12.90 29.35 -20.83
CA GLY A 131 12.32 28.39 -21.77
C GLY A 131 12.54 26.91 -21.40
N LYS A 132 13.15 26.60 -20.27
CA LYS A 132 13.21 25.27 -19.64
C LYS A 132 11.80 24.79 -19.35
N VAL A 133 11.58 23.48 -19.45
CA VAL A 133 10.27 22.86 -19.18
C VAL A 133 10.43 21.83 -18.06
N THR A 134 9.51 21.86 -17.09
CA THR A 134 9.55 21.03 -15.88
C THR A 134 8.21 20.33 -15.67
N LEU A 135 8.25 19.13 -15.07
CA LEU A 135 7.08 18.42 -14.55
C LEU A 135 7.16 18.38 -13.03
N PHE A 136 6.09 18.78 -12.35
CA PHE A 136 6.03 18.76 -10.88
C PHE A 136 5.56 17.40 -10.36
N ARG A 137 6.44 16.69 -9.61
CA ARG A 137 6.20 15.39 -8.94
C ARG A 137 5.41 14.36 -9.77
N PRO A 138 5.79 14.08 -11.04
CA PRO A 138 5.05 13.16 -11.89
C PRO A 138 5.10 11.70 -11.40
N ASP A 139 6.14 11.35 -10.63
CA ASP A 139 6.30 10.09 -9.90
C ASP A 139 5.10 9.81 -8.97
N MET A 140 4.65 10.81 -8.21
CA MET A 140 3.51 10.69 -7.30
C MET A 140 2.19 10.50 -8.05
N ASN A 141 2.04 11.13 -9.23
CA ASN A 141 0.92 10.85 -10.12
C ASN A 141 0.97 9.41 -10.65
N MET A 142 2.12 8.88 -11.05
CA MET A 142 2.24 7.48 -11.50
C MET A 142 1.96 6.49 -10.36
N LYS A 143 2.43 6.78 -9.14
CA LYS A 143 2.16 5.97 -7.94
C LYS A 143 0.65 5.90 -7.65
N ARG A 144 -0.06 7.04 -7.72
CA ARG A 144 -1.51 7.10 -7.52
C ARG A 144 -2.32 6.52 -8.68
N MET A 145 -1.81 6.57 -9.92
CA MET A 145 -2.42 5.86 -11.05
C MET A 145 -2.40 4.35 -10.82
N ASN A 146 -1.26 3.80 -10.39
CA ASN A 146 -1.10 2.38 -10.11
C ASN A 146 -2.05 1.88 -9.01
N THR A 147 -2.11 2.57 -7.86
CA THR A 147 -3.05 2.18 -6.78
C THR A 147 -4.51 2.34 -7.20
N SER A 148 -4.83 3.33 -8.03
CA SER A 148 -6.18 3.49 -8.60
C SER A 148 -6.54 2.35 -9.56
N ALA A 149 -5.58 1.88 -10.36
CA ALA A 149 -5.79 0.78 -11.30
C ALA A 149 -6.02 -0.56 -10.62
N GLU A 150 -5.16 -0.88 -9.65
CA GLU A 150 -5.26 -2.08 -8.81
C GLU A 150 -6.65 -2.19 -8.18
N ARG A 151 -7.18 -1.07 -7.64
CA ARG A 151 -8.49 -1.05 -6.97
C ARG A 151 -9.67 -1.47 -7.85
N ILE A 152 -9.61 -1.26 -9.16
CA ILE A 152 -10.64 -1.67 -10.13
C ILE A 152 -10.23 -2.88 -10.97
N ALA A 153 -9.23 -3.64 -10.49
CA ALA A 153 -8.62 -4.78 -11.18
C ALA A 153 -8.19 -4.45 -12.63
N MET A 154 -7.91 -3.18 -12.93
CA MET A 154 -7.45 -2.79 -14.25
C MET A 154 -5.99 -3.20 -14.45
N PRO A 155 -5.62 -3.70 -15.64
CA PRO A 155 -4.50 -4.61 -15.91
C PRO A 155 -3.08 -4.06 -15.69
N LEU A 156 -2.94 -2.91 -15.06
CA LEU A 156 -1.70 -2.37 -14.50
C LEU A 156 -1.29 -3.16 -13.22
N VAL A 157 -1.57 -4.47 -13.20
CA VAL A 157 -1.75 -5.39 -12.05
C VAL A 157 -0.43 -5.86 -11.40
N LYS A 158 0.71 -5.27 -11.78
CA LYS A 158 2.01 -5.44 -11.11
C LYS A 158 2.79 -4.12 -11.00
N SER A 159 2.07 -2.99 -11.04
CA SER A 159 2.57 -1.70 -11.51
C SER A 159 2.98 -1.75 -12.99
N PHE A 160 2.60 -0.74 -13.77
CA PHE A 160 3.36 -0.43 -15.00
C PHE A 160 4.64 0.30 -14.61
N ASN A 161 5.63 0.30 -15.50
CA ASN A 161 6.82 1.14 -15.31
C ASN A 161 6.45 2.64 -15.38
N GLY A 162 6.32 3.28 -14.21
CA GLY A 162 5.99 4.69 -14.07
C GLY A 162 7.01 5.62 -14.71
N GLU A 163 8.30 5.29 -14.62
CA GLU A 163 9.39 6.08 -15.21
C GLU A 163 9.33 6.03 -16.74
N ALA A 164 9.07 4.85 -17.31
CA ALA A 164 8.86 4.69 -18.75
C ALA A 164 7.66 5.51 -19.25
N MET A 165 6.57 5.55 -18.49
CA MET A 165 5.42 6.38 -18.82
C MET A 165 5.73 7.88 -18.74
N VAL A 166 6.55 8.31 -17.76
CA VAL A 166 7.04 9.69 -17.67
C VAL A 166 7.97 10.03 -18.83
N GLN A 167 8.82 9.10 -19.30
CA GLN A 167 9.62 9.28 -20.52
C GLN A 167 8.72 9.46 -21.76
N LEU A 168 7.68 8.65 -21.93
CA LEU A 168 6.72 8.82 -23.03
C LEU A 168 5.94 10.15 -22.96
N MET A 169 5.56 10.59 -21.75
CA MET A 169 4.96 11.92 -21.57
C MET A 169 5.96 13.04 -21.89
N LYS A 170 7.24 12.89 -21.54
CA LYS A 170 8.30 13.83 -21.93
C LYS A 170 8.41 13.95 -23.45
N GLU A 171 8.31 12.86 -24.22
CA GLU A 171 8.32 12.95 -25.70
C GLU A 171 7.09 13.66 -26.27
N LEU A 172 5.89 13.38 -25.75
CA LEU A 172 4.66 14.08 -26.16
C LEU A 172 4.77 15.59 -25.88
N ILE A 173 5.23 15.96 -24.67
CA ILE A 173 5.36 17.34 -24.24
C ILE A 173 6.53 18.04 -24.96
N ARG A 174 7.58 17.33 -25.39
CA ARG A 174 8.66 17.86 -26.23
C ARG A 174 8.17 18.20 -27.64
N LEU A 175 7.29 17.36 -28.21
CA LEU A 175 6.70 17.57 -29.53
C LEU A 175 5.71 18.75 -29.53
N ASP A 176 4.88 18.84 -28.49
CA ASP A 176 3.87 19.91 -28.33
C ASP A 176 4.36 21.09 -27.45
N LYS A 177 5.68 21.28 -27.29
CA LYS A 177 6.24 22.28 -26.35
C LYS A 177 5.83 23.73 -26.62
N HIS A 178 5.48 24.05 -27.87
CA HIS A 178 4.96 25.36 -28.31
C HIS A 178 3.56 25.67 -27.78
N TRP A 179 2.84 24.67 -27.23
CA TRP A 179 1.57 24.86 -26.55
C TRP A 179 1.70 25.27 -25.08
N ILE A 180 2.89 25.15 -24.47
CA ILE A 180 3.14 25.56 -23.08
C ILE A 180 3.33 27.09 -23.07
N PRO A 181 2.39 27.90 -22.51
CA PRO A 181 2.52 29.35 -22.53
C PRO A 181 3.69 29.82 -21.65
N ASP A 182 4.19 31.00 -21.97
CA ASP A 182 5.36 31.68 -21.40
C ASP A 182 4.99 32.77 -20.36
N LEU A 183 3.75 32.77 -19.89
CA LEU A 183 3.23 33.74 -18.93
C LEU A 183 3.13 33.15 -17.50
N PRO A 184 3.42 33.93 -16.44
CA PRO A 184 3.28 33.47 -15.06
C PRO A 184 1.88 32.94 -14.73
N GLY A 185 1.82 31.79 -14.05
CA GLY A 185 0.58 31.10 -13.68
C GLY A 185 -0.06 30.26 -14.78
N TYR A 186 0.49 30.24 -16.00
CA TYR A 186 0.07 29.36 -17.08
C TYR A 186 0.84 28.02 -17.05
N SER A 187 0.25 26.99 -17.65
CA SER A 187 0.84 25.64 -17.69
C SER A 187 0.19 24.76 -18.76
N LEU A 188 0.77 23.59 -19.01
CA LEU A 188 0.18 22.55 -19.85
C LEU A 188 -0.36 21.42 -18.96
N LEU A 189 -1.67 21.31 -18.84
CA LEU A 189 -2.34 20.20 -18.16
C LEU A 189 -2.14 18.93 -18.99
N THR A 190 -1.57 17.91 -18.38
CA THR A 190 -1.41 16.57 -18.95
C THR A 190 -2.42 15.65 -18.28
N CYS A 191 -3.42 15.21 -19.05
CA CYS A 191 -4.49 14.33 -18.60
C CYS A 191 -4.31 12.94 -19.22
N MET A 192 -4.37 11.90 -18.39
CA MET A 192 -4.17 10.51 -18.79
C MET A 192 -5.38 9.68 -18.35
N ALA A 193 -5.90 8.79 -19.19
CA ALA A 193 -7.02 7.92 -18.82
C ALA A 193 -6.93 6.51 -19.45
N VAL A 194 -7.69 5.57 -18.90
CA VAL A 194 -7.68 4.15 -19.29
C VAL A 194 -9.09 3.54 -19.25
N GLY A 195 -9.41 2.65 -20.21
CA GLY A 195 -10.56 1.72 -20.14
C GLY A 195 -11.37 1.65 -21.44
N THR A 196 -11.32 0.52 -22.16
CA THR A 196 -11.93 0.38 -23.50
C THR A 196 -12.49 -1.01 -23.85
N GLN A 197 -12.47 -1.99 -22.95
CA GLN A 197 -12.81 -3.38 -23.30
C GLN A 197 -14.26 -3.52 -23.81
N PRO A 198 -14.51 -4.09 -25.02
CA PRO A 198 -15.84 -4.42 -25.51
C PRO A 198 -16.45 -5.60 -24.72
N ALA A 199 -17.17 -5.31 -23.64
CA ALA A 199 -17.83 -6.30 -22.81
C ALA A 199 -18.93 -5.68 -21.93
N LEU A 200 -20.14 -6.26 -22.00
CA LEU A 200 -21.21 -6.04 -21.03
C LEU A 200 -21.11 -7.00 -19.81
N GLY A 201 -20.08 -7.85 -19.77
CA GLY A 201 -19.81 -8.73 -18.64
C GLY A 201 -18.90 -8.06 -17.64
N VAL A 202 -19.40 -7.79 -16.43
CA VAL A 202 -18.62 -7.17 -15.35
C VAL A 202 -17.54 -8.15 -14.86
N ALA A 203 -16.29 -7.92 -15.27
CA ALA A 203 -15.12 -8.75 -14.96
C ALA A 203 -13.82 -7.92 -15.09
N PRO A 204 -12.67 -8.40 -14.55
CA PRO A 204 -11.36 -7.81 -14.81
C PRO A 204 -11.07 -7.79 -16.33
N PRO A 205 -10.56 -6.68 -16.90
CA PRO A 205 -10.68 -6.48 -18.33
C PRO A 205 -9.53 -7.12 -19.11
N LYS A 206 -9.86 -7.69 -20.28
CA LYS A 206 -8.91 -8.42 -21.14
C LYS A 206 -8.13 -7.55 -22.12
N GLU A 207 -8.56 -6.31 -22.31
CA GLU A 207 -7.86 -5.31 -23.08
C GLU A 207 -8.14 -3.92 -22.52
N ALA A 208 -7.23 -2.98 -22.74
CA ALA A 208 -7.36 -1.59 -22.34
C ALA A 208 -6.54 -0.69 -23.27
N LEU A 209 -6.94 0.57 -23.40
CA LEU A 209 -6.14 1.62 -24.01
C LEU A 209 -5.81 2.65 -22.94
N LEU A 210 -4.52 2.84 -22.66
CA LEU A 210 -4.02 4.02 -21.95
C LEU A 210 -3.82 5.12 -22.99
N PHE A 211 -4.27 6.34 -22.70
CA PHE A 211 -3.98 7.50 -23.53
C PHE A 211 -3.64 8.73 -22.71
N VAL A 212 -2.86 9.65 -23.28
CA VAL A 212 -2.51 10.95 -22.71
C VAL A 212 -2.82 12.06 -23.71
N ILE A 213 -3.50 13.10 -23.23
CA ILE A 213 -3.83 14.32 -23.96
C ILE A 213 -3.34 15.54 -23.18
N CYS A 214 -2.88 16.55 -23.90
CA CYS A 214 -2.37 17.79 -23.31
C CYS A 214 -3.32 18.96 -23.62
N SER A 215 -3.43 19.89 -22.67
CA SER A 215 -4.33 21.05 -22.74
C SER A 215 -3.64 22.29 -22.14
N PRO A 216 -3.45 23.40 -22.89
CA PRO A 216 -2.95 24.64 -22.31
C PRO A 216 -3.99 25.23 -21.34
N VAL A 217 -3.56 25.62 -20.15
CA VAL A 217 -4.43 26.19 -19.12
C VAL A 217 -3.80 27.44 -18.49
N GLY A 218 -4.62 28.46 -18.24
CA GLY A 218 -4.22 29.66 -17.52
C GLY A 218 -4.33 29.55 -16.00
N PRO A 219 -4.06 30.65 -15.29
CA PRO A 219 -4.32 30.74 -13.86
C PRO A 219 -5.81 30.52 -13.59
N TYR A 220 -6.13 29.72 -12.56
CA TYR A 220 -7.51 29.36 -12.22
C TYR A 220 -8.36 30.57 -11.83
N TYR A 221 -7.72 31.67 -11.39
CA TYR A 221 -8.35 32.97 -11.15
C TYR A 221 -7.64 34.06 -11.99
N PRO A 222 -8.15 34.39 -13.20
CA PRO A 222 -7.50 35.35 -14.11
C PRO A 222 -7.49 36.82 -13.64
N GLN A 223 -8.16 37.15 -12.54
CA GLN A 223 -8.36 38.52 -12.03
C GLN A 223 -7.71 38.73 -10.63
N GLY A 224 -6.72 37.91 -10.28
CA GLY A 224 -6.26 37.74 -8.89
C GLY A 224 -7.11 36.71 -8.15
N PHE A 225 -6.70 36.27 -6.95
CA PHE A 225 -7.42 35.22 -6.23
C PHE A 225 -8.83 35.69 -5.88
N LYS A 226 -9.82 34.95 -6.39
CA LYS A 226 -11.21 35.08 -5.97
C LYS A 226 -11.52 33.92 -5.03
N PRO A 227 -11.73 34.16 -3.73
CA PRO A 227 -12.17 33.11 -2.82
C PRO A 227 -13.47 32.46 -3.29
N VAL A 228 -13.64 31.17 -2.97
CA VAL A 228 -14.78 30.37 -3.44
C VAL A 228 -15.80 30.11 -2.33
N ALA A 229 -17.04 30.52 -2.57
CA ALA A 229 -18.16 30.19 -1.70
C ALA A 229 -18.51 28.71 -1.84
N LEU A 230 -18.54 27.99 -0.72
CA LEU A 230 -18.79 26.54 -0.67
C LEU A 230 -20.16 26.20 -0.10
N TYR A 231 -20.81 25.16 -0.63
CA TYR A 231 -22.01 24.58 -0.03
C TYR A 231 -21.67 23.34 0.81
N GLY A 232 -21.85 23.42 2.13
CA GLY A 232 -21.69 22.32 3.08
C GLY A 232 -22.81 21.31 2.97
N THR A 233 -22.73 20.42 1.98
CA THR A 233 -23.78 19.45 1.67
C THR A 233 -23.93 18.38 2.75
N THR A 234 -25.12 18.31 3.35
CA THR A 234 -25.54 17.23 4.26
C THR A 234 -26.39 16.16 3.57
N GLU A 235 -26.88 16.42 2.35
CA GLU A 235 -27.68 15.47 1.55
C GLU A 235 -26.79 14.50 0.74
N TYR A 236 -25.67 15.00 0.20
CA TYR A 236 -24.77 14.24 -0.67
C TYR A 236 -23.44 13.92 -0.01
N THR A 237 -23.10 12.62 0.03
CA THR A 237 -21.80 12.10 0.46
C THR A 237 -20.91 11.80 -0.75
N ARG A 238 -19.67 12.31 -0.77
CA ARG A 238 -18.70 12.07 -1.86
C ARG A 238 -18.19 10.63 -1.90
N ALA A 239 -17.90 10.08 -0.73
CA ALA A 239 -17.33 8.75 -0.53
C ALA A 239 -17.61 8.26 0.89
N SER A 240 -17.61 6.94 1.08
CA SER A 240 -17.84 6.26 2.35
C SER A 240 -16.75 5.21 2.63
N PRO A 241 -16.46 4.88 3.90
CA PRO A 241 -15.44 3.89 4.27
C PRO A 241 -15.61 2.55 3.54
N GLY A 242 -14.50 1.91 3.19
CA GLY A 242 -14.48 0.71 2.35
C GLY A 242 -14.78 0.95 0.86
N GLY A 243 -15.34 2.11 0.50
CA GLY A 243 -15.59 2.53 -0.88
C GLY A 243 -14.32 2.89 -1.67
N ILE A 244 -14.49 3.68 -2.72
CA ILE A 244 -13.43 4.03 -3.69
C ILE A 244 -12.93 5.48 -3.60
N GLY A 245 -13.23 6.20 -2.51
CA GLY A 245 -12.94 7.63 -2.35
C GLY A 245 -11.46 8.00 -2.53
N ALA A 246 -10.55 7.20 -1.99
CA ALA A 246 -9.10 7.42 -2.06
C ALA A 246 -8.44 7.16 -3.43
N TYR A 247 -9.21 6.86 -4.48
CA TYR A 247 -8.68 6.47 -5.81
C TYR A 247 -9.19 7.41 -6.92
N LYS A 248 -8.38 7.65 -7.95
CA LYS A 248 -8.69 8.64 -9.00
C LYS A 248 -9.52 8.05 -10.16
N LEU A 249 -10.69 7.51 -9.80
CA LEU A 249 -11.61 6.79 -10.69
C LEU A 249 -12.71 7.70 -11.23
N GLY A 250 -13.14 7.51 -12.49
CA GLY A 250 -14.18 8.33 -13.11
C GLY A 250 -15.51 8.30 -12.35
N ALA A 251 -15.88 7.14 -11.80
CA ALA A 251 -17.09 6.94 -11.00
C ALA A 251 -17.23 7.91 -9.81
N ASN A 252 -16.12 8.32 -9.19
CA ASN A 252 -16.11 9.23 -8.02
C ASN A 252 -16.58 10.66 -8.34
N TYR A 253 -16.60 11.05 -9.61
CA TYR A 253 -16.89 12.43 -10.03
C TYR A 253 -18.32 12.56 -10.57
N ALA A 254 -18.84 11.52 -11.24
CA ALA A 254 -20.19 11.50 -11.79
C ALA A 254 -21.28 11.71 -10.72
N ALA A 255 -21.14 11.07 -9.56
CA ALA A 255 -22.07 11.22 -8.44
C ALA A 255 -22.15 12.66 -7.89
N GLY A 256 -21.07 13.44 -7.99
CA GLY A 256 -21.01 14.80 -7.47
C GLY A 256 -21.72 15.85 -8.33
N VAL A 257 -22.04 15.54 -9.58
CA VAL A 257 -22.60 16.53 -10.55
C VAL A 257 -23.96 17.07 -10.10
N ALA A 258 -24.82 16.24 -9.52
CA ALA A 258 -26.14 16.66 -9.04
C ALA A 258 -26.04 17.63 -7.84
N ALA A 259 -25.15 17.33 -6.89
CA ALA A 259 -24.83 18.23 -5.77
C ALA A 259 -24.20 19.54 -6.26
N GLN A 260 -23.35 19.49 -7.28
CA GLN A 260 -22.72 20.67 -7.87
C GLN A 260 -23.72 21.59 -8.56
N LYS A 261 -24.76 21.04 -9.20
CA LYS A 261 -25.89 21.81 -9.73
C LYS A 261 -26.68 22.49 -8.59
N LYS A 262 -27.05 21.75 -7.54
CA LYS A 262 -27.76 22.30 -6.37
C LYS A 262 -26.97 23.37 -5.61
N ALA A 263 -25.65 23.27 -5.54
CA ALA A 263 -24.79 24.30 -4.96
C ALA A 263 -24.80 25.59 -5.80
N ALA A 264 -24.66 25.45 -7.13
CA ALA A 264 -24.70 26.58 -8.06
C ALA A 264 -26.06 27.29 -8.10
N GLU A 265 -27.17 26.53 -7.99
CA GLU A 265 -28.54 27.06 -7.87
C GLU A 265 -28.75 27.92 -6.61
N GLN A 266 -27.92 27.73 -5.58
CA GLN A 266 -27.91 28.52 -4.34
C GLN A 266 -26.78 29.58 -4.31
N GLY A 267 -26.04 29.78 -5.41
CA GLY A 267 -24.97 30.78 -5.50
C GLY A 267 -23.61 30.38 -4.94
N TYR A 268 -23.40 29.09 -4.63
CA TYR A 268 -22.11 28.53 -4.23
C TYR A 268 -21.39 27.90 -5.42
N VAL A 269 -20.09 28.08 -5.54
CA VAL A 269 -19.33 27.67 -6.74
C VAL A 269 -18.74 26.27 -6.64
N GLN A 270 -18.65 25.68 -5.45
CA GLN A 270 -18.24 24.29 -5.19
C GLN A 270 -19.00 23.69 -4.00
N ASN A 271 -19.01 22.36 -3.88
CA ASN A 271 -19.43 21.68 -2.65
C ASN A 271 -18.27 21.57 -1.66
N LEU A 272 -18.58 21.71 -0.37
CA LEU A 272 -17.78 21.15 0.72
C LEU A 272 -18.37 19.80 1.10
N TRP A 273 -17.60 18.74 0.94
CA TRP A 273 -18.07 17.38 1.17
C TRP A 273 -18.01 17.02 2.65
N LEU A 274 -19.18 16.73 3.22
CA LEU A 274 -19.35 16.33 4.61
C LEU A 274 -19.55 14.81 4.71
N HIS A 275 -19.15 14.20 5.82
CA HIS A 275 -19.32 12.78 6.11
C HIS A 275 -19.74 12.53 7.55
N GLY A 276 -20.59 11.51 7.77
CA GLY A 276 -21.11 11.13 9.08
C GLY A 276 -22.12 12.13 9.68
N PRO A 277 -22.88 11.73 10.72
CA PRO A 277 -23.80 12.62 11.43
C PRO A 277 -23.09 13.75 12.19
N GLU A 278 -21.78 13.65 12.41
CA GLU A 278 -20.93 14.70 12.99
C GLU A 278 -20.56 15.80 11.97
N HIS A 279 -20.88 15.59 10.68
CA HIS A 279 -20.50 16.46 9.57
C HIS A 279 -18.99 16.72 9.52
N TYR A 280 -18.21 15.64 9.50
CA TYR A 280 -16.77 15.68 9.26
C TYR A 280 -16.45 16.24 7.88
N ILE A 281 -15.51 17.16 7.81
CA ILE A 281 -15.00 17.74 6.57
C ILE A 281 -14.08 16.75 5.88
N THR A 282 -14.20 16.62 4.54
CA THR A 282 -13.35 15.70 3.74
C THR A 282 -12.62 16.43 2.61
N GLU A 283 -13.35 16.94 1.62
CA GLU A 283 -12.80 17.57 0.40
C GLU A 283 -13.62 18.80 -0.03
N VAL A 284 -12.97 19.72 -0.73
CA VAL A 284 -13.56 20.91 -1.38
C VAL A 284 -13.74 20.59 -2.86
N GLY A 285 -14.91 20.12 -3.28
CA GLY A 285 -15.23 19.82 -4.68
C GLY A 285 -14.39 18.68 -5.25
N THR A 286 -13.22 19.00 -5.81
CA THR A 286 -12.21 18.03 -6.31
C THR A 286 -10.80 18.30 -5.75
N MET A 287 -10.73 19.00 -4.61
CA MET A 287 -9.52 19.45 -3.92
C MET A 287 -9.51 18.96 -2.47
N ASN A 288 -8.35 18.73 -1.87
CA ASN A 288 -8.26 18.39 -0.45
C ASN A 288 -8.48 19.62 0.42
N ALA A 289 -9.28 19.49 1.48
CA ALA A 289 -9.58 20.58 2.41
C ALA A 289 -8.44 20.84 3.39
N PHE A 290 -8.17 22.11 3.67
CA PHE A 290 -7.35 22.59 4.77
C PHE A 290 -8.10 23.70 5.53
N VAL A 291 -7.93 23.72 6.85
CA VAL A 291 -8.48 24.72 7.77
C VAL A 291 -7.37 25.21 8.67
N VAL A 292 -7.30 26.51 8.93
CA VAL A 292 -6.32 27.09 9.86
C VAL A 292 -7.03 27.68 11.07
N PHE A 293 -6.64 27.20 12.25
CA PHE A 293 -7.14 27.69 13.53
C PHE A 293 -6.04 28.44 14.29
N LYS A 294 -6.42 29.46 15.04
CA LYS A 294 -5.61 30.11 16.06
C LYS A 294 -5.65 29.28 17.34
N ARG A 295 -4.54 29.21 18.05
CA ARG A 295 -4.41 28.50 19.34
C ARG A 295 -4.19 29.50 20.48
N SER A 296 -4.55 29.11 21.70
CA SER A 296 -4.51 29.97 22.90
C SER A 296 -3.10 30.40 23.32
N ASP A 297 -2.07 29.68 22.86
CA ASP A 297 -0.64 30.00 23.01
C ASP A 297 -0.11 31.01 21.94
N GLY A 298 -0.98 31.48 21.06
CA GLY A 298 -0.64 32.36 19.95
C GLY A 298 0.08 31.66 18.78
N SER A 299 0.04 30.34 18.71
CA SER A 299 0.39 29.57 17.51
C SER A 299 -0.82 29.40 16.57
N VAL A 300 -0.58 28.87 15.37
CA VAL A 300 -1.64 28.50 14.42
C VAL A 300 -1.56 27.02 14.07
N GLU A 301 -2.70 26.36 13.94
CA GLU A 301 -2.84 24.96 13.54
C GLU A 301 -3.29 24.89 12.08
N LEU A 302 -2.43 24.41 11.19
CA LEU A 302 -2.80 24.01 9.84
C LEU A 302 -3.32 22.56 9.89
N VAL A 303 -4.63 22.40 9.69
CA VAL A 303 -5.32 21.12 9.80
C VAL A 303 -5.82 20.64 8.44
N THR A 304 -5.69 19.34 8.18
CA THR A 304 -6.36 18.67 7.05
C THR A 304 -6.88 17.28 7.48
N PRO A 305 -8.03 16.83 6.95
CA PRO A 305 -8.54 15.48 7.19
C PRO A 305 -7.52 14.38 6.84
N PRO A 306 -7.45 13.27 7.61
CA PRO A 306 -6.45 12.22 7.44
C PRO A 306 -6.75 11.30 6.24
N LEU A 307 -5.74 10.57 5.75
CA LEU A 307 -5.92 9.58 4.68
C LEU A 307 -6.50 8.26 5.24
N ASP A 308 -7.81 8.24 5.41
CA ASP A 308 -8.60 7.15 6.02
C ASP A 308 -9.27 6.19 5.01
N GLY A 309 -9.31 6.58 3.73
CA GLY A 309 -9.96 5.84 2.64
C GLY A 309 -11.09 6.60 1.93
N ILE A 310 -11.64 7.67 2.53
CA ILE A 310 -12.66 8.53 1.88
C ILE A 310 -12.09 9.81 1.28
N ILE A 311 -10.82 10.12 1.53
CA ILE A 311 -10.12 11.29 1.00
C ILE A 311 -9.09 10.88 -0.07
N LEU A 312 -9.11 11.54 -1.23
CA LEU A 312 -8.14 11.33 -2.31
C LEU A 312 -6.74 11.83 -1.90
N PRO A 313 -5.66 11.04 -2.02
CA PRO A 313 -4.31 11.52 -1.72
C PRO A 313 -3.82 12.49 -2.80
N GLY A 314 -4.04 13.79 -2.60
CA GLY A 314 -3.57 14.85 -3.51
C GLY A 314 -2.07 15.09 -3.41
N VAL A 315 -1.36 15.12 -4.55
CA VAL A 315 0.06 15.51 -4.63
C VAL A 315 0.27 16.93 -4.07
N THR A 316 -0.70 17.83 -4.29
CA THR A 316 -0.68 19.19 -3.75
C THR A 316 -0.88 19.22 -2.23
N ARG A 317 -1.79 18.40 -1.67
CA ARG A 317 -1.94 18.20 -0.21
C ARG A 317 -0.64 17.71 0.41
N ASP A 318 -0.02 16.71 -0.21
CA ASP A 318 1.24 16.12 0.23
C ASP A 318 2.39 17.15 0.23
N SER A 319 2.56 17.92 -0.86
CA SER A 319 3.56 18.99 -0.91
C SER A 319 3.29 20.14 0.07
N VAL A 320 2.02 20.55 0.26
CA VAL A 320 1.66 21.57 1.27
C VAL A 320 2.00 21.09 2.68
N LEU A 321 1.68 19.83 3.01
CA LEU A 321 2.04 19.22 4.30
C LEU A 321 3.56 19.09 4.47
N ALA A 322 4.29 18.69 3.44
CA ALA A 322 5.75 18.58 3.50
C ALA A 322 6.40 19.95 3.77
N LEU A 323 6.05 20.98 2.98
CA LEU A 323 6.56 22.34 3.19
C LEU A 323 6.22 22.88 4.58
N ALA A 324 4.98 22.70 5.04
CA ALA A 324 4.55 23.16 6.36
C ALA A 324 5.26 22.41 7.51
N LYS A 325 5.45 21.09 7.40
CA LYS A 325 6.14 20.27 8.41
C LYS A 325 7.63 20.57 8.46
N GLU A 326 8.29 20.74 7.31
CA GLU A 326 9.72 21.07 7.27
C GLU A 326 10.00 22.51 7.70
N HIS A 327 9.07 23.44 7.46
CA HIS A 327 9.15 24.79 8.01
C HIS A 327 8.98 24.78 9.54
N SER A 328 7.94 24.10 10.06
CA SER A 328 7.72 23.90 11.50
C SER A 328 8.92 23.22 12.20
N ALA A 329 9.60 22.31 11.50
CA ALA A 329 10.83 21.65 11.96
C ALA A 329 12.13 22.46 11.75
N GLY A 330 12.05 23.71 11.25
CA GLY A 330 13.21 24.57 11.02
C GLY A 330 14.18 24.12 9.92
N LYS A 331 13.78 23.14 9.08
CA LYS A 331 14.63 22.60 7.99
C LYS A 331 14.63 23.49 6.75
N ILE A 332 13.49 24.11 6.46
CA ILE A 332 13.34 25.09 5.37
C ILE A 332 12.71 26.37 5.93
N ARG A 333 13.02 27.52 5.32
CA ARG A 333 12.29 28.77 5.60
C ARG A 333 11.37 29.10 4.43
N VAL A 334 10.09 28.86 4.60
CA VAL A 334 9.05 29.47 3.75
C VAL A 334 8.95 30.94 4.17
N PRO A 335 9.21 31.94 3.31
CA PRO A 335 9.08 33.36 3.67
C PRO A 335 7.63 33.73 4.02
N GLU A 336 7.43 34.80 4.81
CA GLU A 336 6.13 35.31 5.28
C GLU A 336 5.28 34.34 6.15
N LEU A 337 5.55 33.03 6.15
CA LEU A 337 4.90 32.04 7.01
C LEU A 337 5.36 32.19 8.48
N THR A 338 4.49 31.87 9.43
CA THR A 338 4.78 31.98 10.87
C THR A 338 5.56 30.78 11.39
N ASP A 339 6.65 31.04 12.13
CA ASP A 339 7.45 29.99 12.77
C ASP A 339 6.68 29.27 13.89
N LYS A 340 5.57 29.84 14.38
CA LYS A 340 4.63 29.19 15.31
C LYS A 340 3.54 28.38 14.58
N LEU A 341 3.95 27.53 13.65
CA LEU A 341 3.06 26.68 12.86
C LEU A 341 3.01 25.24 13.41
N VAL A 342 1.83 24.79 13.81
CA VAL A 342 1.52 23.39 14.12
C VAL A 342 0.83 22.77 12.90
N VAL A 343 1.25 21.58 12.47
CA VAL A 343 0.63 20.86 11.33
C VAL A 343 -0.05 19.59 11.85
N SER A 344 -1.33 19.40 11.54
CA SER A 344 -2.11 18.25 12.04
C SER A 344 -2.95 17.57 10.96
N GLU A 345 -2.79 16.26 10.82
CA GLU A 345 -3.65 15.42 9.99
C GLU A 345 -4.69 14.73 10.88
N ARG A 346 -5.80 15.43 11.13
CA ARG A 346 -6.87 15.00 12.05
C ARG A 346 -8.26 15.31 11.50
N PRO A 347 -9.31 14.61 11.96
CA PRO A 347 -10.69 15.00 11.66
C PRO A 347 -10.99 16.44 12.11
N VAL A 348 -11.82 17.12 11.33
CA VAL A 348 -12.42 18.44 11.61
C VAL A 348 -13.90 18.34 11.29
N THR A 349 -14.76 19.01 12.06
CA THR A 349 -16.22 19.07 11.81
C THR A 349 -16.66 20.47 11.37
N MET A 350 -17.77 20.58 10.64
CA MET A 350 -18.37 21.89 10.39
C MET A 350 -18.83 22.61 11.67
N LYS A 351 -19.11 21.87 12.74
CA LYS A 351 -19.36 22.44 14.07
C LYS A 351 -18.12 23.17 14.61
N GLU A 352 -16.95 22.53 14.57
CA GLU A 352 -15.67 23.12 14.98
C GLU A 352 -15.34 24.39 14.18
N VAL A 353 -15.53 24.36 12.86
CA VAL A 353 -15.31 25.55 11.99
C VAL A 353 -16.28 26.69 12.34
N LYS A 354 -17.57 26.40 12.52
CA LYS A 354 -18.58 27.41 12.89
C LYS A 354 -18.31 28.02 14.27
N GLU A 355 -17.95 27.21 15.25
CA GLU A 355 -17.57 27.69 16.58
C GLU A 355 -16.29 28.54 16.56
N ALA A 356 -15.28 28.16 15.78
CA ALA A 356 -14.04 28.93 15.64
C ALA A 356 -14.28 30.27 14.93
N ALA A 357 -15.15 30.31 13.91
CA ALA A 357 -15.57 31.55 13.26
C ALA A 357 -16.27 32.49 14.25
N GLN A 358 -17.20 31.96 15.05
CA GLN A 358 -17.92 32.73 16.08
C GLN A 358 -17.02 33.28 17.20
N LYS A 359 -15.91 32.60 17.52
CA LYS A 359 -14.93 33.02 18.54
C LYS A 359 -13.86 33.97 18.00
N GLY A 360 -13.72 34.10 16.68
CA GLY A 360 -12.57 34.79 16.05
C GLY A 360 -11.27 33.98 16.07
N ASP A 361 -11.37 32.66 16.24
CA ASP A 361 -10.24 31.72 16.24
C ASP A 361 -10.02 31.03 14.88
N LEU A 362 -10.96 31.15 13.94
CA LEU A 362 -10.75 30.72 12.55
C LEU A 362 -9.86 31.73 11.82
N VAL A 363 -8.82 31.27 11.12
CA VAL A 363 -7.83 32.13 10.44
C VAL A 363 -8.01 32.13 8.93
N GLU A 364 -8.19 30.96 8.31
CA GLU A 364 -8.46 30.79 6.87
C GLU A 364 -8.99 29.36 6.60
N PHE A 365 -9.57 29.16 5.41
CA PHE A 365 -9.98 27.85 4.88
C PHE A 365 -9.60 27.80 3.40
N PHE A 366 -9.03 26.69 2.93
CA PHE A 366 -8.66 26.54 1.52
C PHE A 366 -8.72 25.11 0.98
N GLY A 367 -8.91 24.98 -0.33
CA GLY A 367 -8.73 23.74 -1.07
C GLY A 367 -7.33 23.64 -1.70
N THR A 368 -6.80 22.42 -1.85
CA THR A 368 -5.54 22.15 -2.57
C THR A 368 -5.72 21.14 -3.72
N GLY A 369 -5.10 21.39 -4.86
CA GLY A 369 -5.12 20.47 -6.01
C GLY A 369 -4.51 21.05 -7.29
N THR A 370 -4.13 20.19 -8.24
CA THR A 370 -3.33 20.55 -9.44
C THR A 370 -3.89 21.74 -10.24
N ALA A 371 -5.21 21.92 -10.31
CA ALA A 371 -5.84 22.96 -11.12
C ALA A 371 -5.53 24.38 -10.60
N ALA A 372 -5.85 24.67 -9.33
CA ALA A 372 -5.68 25.98 -8.70
C ALA A 372 -4.38 26.12 -7.86
N VAL A 373 -3.68 25.01 -7.59
CA VAL A 373 -2.66 24.86 -6.55
C VAL A 373 -3.27 25.04 -5.15
N ILE A 374 -3.60 26.27 -4.76
CA ILE A 374 -4.32 26.61 -3.52
C ILE A 374 -5.51 27.51 -3.89
N SER A 375 -6.67 27.24 -3.28
CA SER A 375 -7.93 27.94 -3.54
C SER A 375 -8.54 28.42 -2.22
N PRO A 376 -8.46 29.72 -1.87
CA PRO A 376 -9.06 30.25 -0.64
C PRO A 376 -10.60 30.22 -0.69
N VAL A 377 -11.24 30.30 0.47
CA VAL A 377 -12.71 30.27 0.68
C VAL A 377 -13.12 31.55 1.44
N ASP A 378 -14.20 32.22 1.02
CA ASP A 378 -14.80 33.38 1.72
C ASP A 378 -15.97 32.98 2.64
N ARG A 379 -16.74 31.96 2.27
CA ARG A 379 -17.86 31.46 3.09
C ARG A 379 -18.25 30.02 2.80
N ILE A 380 -18.87 29.39 3.79
CA ILE A 380 -19.42 28.04 3.72
C ILE A 380 -20.90 28.09 4.13
N GLY A 381 -21.81 27.94 3.17
CA GLY A 381 -23.23 27.80 3.42
C GLY A 381 -23.53 26.46 4.09
N TYR A 382 -24.07 26.46 5.30
CA TYR A 382 -24.22 25.27 6.13
C TYR A 382 -25.46 25.37 7.03
N LEU A 383 -26.38 24.40 6.87
CA LEU A 383 -27.66 24.33 7.61
C LEU A 383 -28.51 25.61 7.54
N GLY A 384 -28.48 26.31 6.40
CA GLY A 384 -29.29 27.51 6.13
C GLY A 384 -28.61 28.86 6.46
N GLU A 385 -27.38 28.84 6.99
CA GLU A 385 -26.61 30.04 7.32
C GLU A 385 -25.26 30.05 6.60
N ASP A 386 -24.75 31.23 6.24
CA ASP A 386 -23.40 31.40 5.68
C ASP A 386 -22.37 31.53 6.81
N VAL A 387 -21.44 30.58 6.92
CA VAL A 387 -20.28 30.68 7.82
C VAL A 387 -19.17 31.42 7.09
N HIS A 388 -18.99 32.70 7.39
CA HIS A 388 -17.92 33.52 6.82
C HIS A 388 -16.53 33.04 7.30
N ILE A 389 -15.59 33.04 6.36
CA ILE A 389 -14.18 32.65 6.54
C ILE A 389 -13.32 33.91 6.35
N PRO A 390 -12.37 34.22 7.24
CA PRO A 390 -11.47 35.36 7.03
C PRO A 390 -10.54 35.14 5.82
N THR A 391 -10.36 36.21 5.06
CA THR A 391 -9.48 36.28 3.88
C THR A 391 -8.63 37.54 3.95
N GLY A 392 -7.39 37.50 3.45
CA GLY A 392 -6.52 38.68 3.37
C GLY A 392 -6.87 39.63 2.21
N PRO A 393 -6.08 40.72 2.03
CA PRO A 393 -6.41 41.79 1.08
C PRO A 393 -6.51 41.38 -0.39
N ASP A 394 -5.84 40.30 -0.79
CA ASP A 394 -5.94 39.71 -2.13
C ASP A 394 -6.77 38.41 -2.15
N GLY A 395 -7.56 38.14 -1.11
CA GLY A 395 -8.37 36.93 -0.99
C GLY A 395 -7.63 35.72 -0.38
N MET A 396 -6.30 35.68 -0.42
CA MET A 396 -5.53 34.65 0.29
C MET A 396 -5.30 35.03 1.77
N GLY A 397 -5.19 34.04 2.64
CA GLY A 397 -4.87 34.24 4.07
C GLY A 397 -3.37 34.10 4.39
N PRO A 398 -2.98 34.26 5.67
CA PRO A 398 -1.59 34.36 6.11
C PRO A 398 -0.80 33.03 6.09
N VAL A 399 -1.45 31.88 5.85
CA VAL A 399 -0.77 30.58 5.74
C VAL A 399 -0.84 30.08 4.30
N SER A 400 -2.01 30.19 3.66
CA SER A 400 -2.26 29.84 2.27
C SER A 400 -1.41 30.66 1.27
N ARG A 401 -1.26 31.98 1.47
CA ARG A 401 -0.47 32.86 0.58
C ARG A 401 1.02 32.49 0.51
N PRO A 402 1.79 32.37 1.61
CA PRO A 402 3.21 32.02 1.53
C PRO A 402 3.44 30.58 1.06
N LEU A 403 2.60 29.63 1.47
CA LEU A 403 2.69 28.24 0.99
C LEU A 403 2.42 28.14 -0.52
N TRP A 404 1.46 28.92 -1.05
CA TRP A 404 1.23 29.01 -2.49
C TRP A 404 2.44 29.59 -3.21
N LYS A 405 2.91 30.77 -2.79
CA LYS A 405 4.02 31.51 -3.39
C LYS A 405 5.28 30.65 -3.51
N HIS A 406 5.62 29.92 -2.45
CA HIS A 406 6.78 29.03 -2.41
C HIS A 406 6.57 27.77 -3.27
N LEU A 407 5.37 27.19 -3.27
CA LEU A 407 5.04 26.01 -4.07
C LEU A 407 4.98 26.31 -5.58
N THR A 408 4.51 27.50 -5.98
CA THR A 408 4.56 27.93 -7.39
C THR A 408 5.97 28.26 -7.84
N ALA A 409 6.80 28.89 -6.99
CA ALA A 409 8.21 29.14 -7.29
C ALA A 409 8.96 27.82 -7.55
N ILE A 410 8.73 26.79 -6.73
CA ILE A 410 9.24 25.44 -7.02
C ILE A 410 8.71 24.93 -8.37
N GLN A 411 7.42 25.10 -8.68
CA GLN A 411 6.84 24.61 -9.95
C GLN A 411 7.45 25.25 -11.20
N THR A 412 7.78 26.54 -11.16
CA THR A 412 8.39 27.29 -12.28
C THR A 412 9.92 27.29 -12.26
N ASP A 413 10.57 26.56 -11.34
CA ASP A 413 12.04 26.53 -11.15
C ASP A 413 12.61 27.92 -10.76
N GLU A 414 11.77 28.77 -10.16
CA GLU A 414 12.15 30.11 -9.68
C GLU A 414 12.78 30.05 -8.29
N ASN A 415 14.00 30.58 -8.19
CA ASN A 415 14.88 30.55 -7.00
C ASN A 415 15.44 29.16 -6.67
N ASP A 416 16.58 29.12 -5.97
CA ASP A 416 17.36 27.90 -5.69
C ASP A 416 16.74 27.06 -4.54
N VAL A 417 15.43 26.80 -4.62
CA VAL A 417 14.64 26.02 -3.65
C VAL A 417 14.82 24.50 -3.89
N THR A 418 16.01 24.10 -4.32
CA THR A 418 16.30 22.80 -4.96
C THR A 418 16.41 21.63 -3.97
N ALA A 419 16.34 21.90 -2.66
CA ALA A 419 16.49 20.94 -1.57
C ALA A 419 15.58 19.69 -1.62
N LEU A 420 14.43 19.76 -2.31
CA LEU A 420 13.40 18.72 -2.30
C LEU A 420 13.28 17.89 -3.59
N GLN A 421 14.07 18.19 -4.63
CA GLN A 421 14.13 17.41 -5.89
C GLN A 421 12.76 17.11 -6.57
N TRP A 422 11.74 17.96 -6.36
CA TRP A 422 10.37 17.73 -6.84
C TRP A 422 10.12 17.97 -8.35
N LEU A 423 11.14 18.31 -9.12
CA LEU A 423 11.03 18.63 -10.55
C LEU A 423 11.71 17.59 -11.43
N THR A 424 10.96 17.06 -12.40
CA THR A 424 11.54 16.32 -13.53
C THR A 424 11.76 17.28 -14.70
N VAL A 425 13.02 17.46 -15.10
CA VAL A 425 13.39 18.36 -16.22
C VAL A 425 13.15 17.69 -17.57
N LEU A 426 12.60 18.45 -18.52
CA LEU A 426 12.56 18.11 -19.93
C LEU A 426 13.80 18.67 -20.63
N HIS A 427 14.86 17.87 -20.69
CA HIS A 427 16.11 18.28 -21.34
C HIS A 427 15.89 18.54 -22.84
N PRO A 428 16.47 19.62 -23.40
CA PRO A 428 16.60 19.75 -24.85
C PRO A 428 17.58 18.69 -25.35
N GLU A 429 17.14 17.91 -26.35
CA GLU A 429 17.97 16.99 -27.13
C GLU A 429 18.70 15.89 -26.34
N ASP A 430 17.94 15.03 -25.66
CA ASP A 430 18.29 13.61 -25.56
C ASP A 430 18.27 13.01 -26.99
N ASN A 431 19.39 13.13 -27.70
CA ASN A 431 19.52 12.66 -29.08
C ASN A 431 19.37 11.12 -29.12
N THR A 432 18.75 10.55 -30.15
CA THR A 432 18.23 9.16 -30.13
C THR A 432 19.29 8.07 -30.28
N HIS A 433 20.24 8.00 -29.35
CA HIS A 433 21.23 6.94 -29.15
C HIS A 433 21.35 6.61 -27.64
N CYS A 434 20.53 5.68 -27.16
CA CYS A 434 20.60 5.18 -25.79
C CYS A 434 21.95 4.50 -25.51
N ASN A 435 22.86 5.16 -24.78
CA ASN A 435 24.00 4.49 -24.12
C ASN A 435 24.72 5.33 -23.03
N SER A 436 24.67 6.67 -23.07
CA SER A 436 25.48 7.53 -22.19
C SER A 436 25.27 7.29 -20.68
N TYR A 437 24.01 7.23 -20.22
CA TYR A 437 23.69 7.04 -18.80
C TYR A 437 24.06 5.66 -18.23
N TYR A 438 24.36 4.66 -19.08
CA TYR A 438 24.77 3.33 -18.62
C TYR A 438 26.30 3.15 -18.47
N LEU A 439 27.12 4.10 -18.95
CA LEU A 439 28.58 3.94 -18.94
C LEU A 439 29.26 4.45 -17.65
N ASP A 440 28.83 5.54 -17.01
CA ASP A 440 29.52 6.06 -15.81
C ASP A 440 29.41 5.07 -14.64
N ALA A 441 28.18 4.60 -14.35
CA ALA A 441 27.94 3.57 -13.34
C ALA A 441 28.72 2.28 -13.62
N ARG A 442 28.81 1.85 -14.89
CA ARG A 442 29.53 0.63 -15.26
C ARG A 442 31.05 0.80 -15.22
N THR A 443 31.58 1.97 -15.53
CA THR A 443 33.03 2.24 -15.48
C THR A 443 33.55 2.20 -14.04
N LYS A 444 32.75 2.70 -13.09
CA LYS A 444 33.04 2.61 -11.65
C LYS A 444 32.91 1.19 -11.09
N LEU A 445 32.05 0.34 -11.68
CA LEU A 445 31.84 -1.04 -11.22
C LEU A 445 32.81 -2.07 -11.84
N MET A 446 33.34 -1.82 -13.04
CA MET A 446 34.23 -2.77 -13.75
C MET A 446 35.69 -2.76 -13.24
N ALA A 447 36.03 -1.90 -12.27
CA ALA A 447 37.40 -1.74 -11.75
C ALA A 447 37.84 -2.83 -10.75
N SER A 448 36.96 -3.74 -10.32
CA SER A 448 37.18 -4.61 -9.15
C SER A 448 37.02 -6.12 -9.38
N CYS A 449 36.75 -6.59 -10.61
CA CYS A 449 36.48 -8.01 -10.89
C CYS A 449 37.14 -8.53 -12.19
N SER A 450 38.47 -8.54 -12.21
CA SER A 450 39.26 -9.20 -13.26
C SER A 450 39.74 -10.60 -12.82
N TYR A 451 39.02 -11.65 -13.19
CA TYR A 451 39.55 -13.02 -13.33
C TYR A 451 38.69 -13.83 -14.33
N ALA A 452 39.26 -14.85 -14.99
CA ALA A 452 38.82 -15.24 -16.32
C ALA A 452 38.89 -16.77 -16.63
N ILE A 453 38.00 -17.22 -17.55
CA ILE A 453 38.21 -18.28 -18.58
C ILE A 453 38.29 -19.77 -18.07
N PRO A 454 37.74 -20.82 -18.77
CA PRO A 454 36.56 -20.90 -19.66
C PRO A 454 35.76 -22.26 -19.61
N LEU A 455 34.82 -22.42 -20.56
CA LEU A 455 34.26 -23.64 -21.23
C LEU A 455 34.83 -25.07 -20.94
N ALA A 456 33.93 -26.09 -20.87
CA ALA A 456 33.89 -27.22 -21.85
C ALA A 456 32.71 -28.25 -21.71
N ALA A 457 32.30 -28.77 -22.88
CA ALA A 457 31.24 -29.71 -23.32
C ALA A 457 30.96 -31.10 -22.66
N SER A 458 29.73 -31.61 -22.97
CA SER A 458 29.33 -33.04 -23.18
C SER A 458 29.15 -33.97 -21.94
N ALA A 459 28.39 -35.10 -21.97
CA ALA A 459 27.78 -35.85 -23.09
C ALA A 459 26.42 -36.56 -22.75
N ARG A 460 25.94 -37.42 -23.66
CA ARG A 460 24.72 -38.28 -23.65
C ARG A 460 24.96 -39.55 -22.81
N SER A 461 24.07 -40.55 -22.60
CA SER A 461 22.66 -40.85 -22.97
C SER A 461 22.20 -42.03 -22.08
N LEU A 462 20.89 -42.26 -21.88
CA LEU A 462 20.33 -43.63 -21.79
C LEU A 462 18.79 -43.61 -21.96
N LEU A 463 18.12 -44.77 -21.78
CA LEU A 463 16.96 -45.16 -22.58
C LEU A 463 15.93 -46.04 -21.85
N ARG A 464 14.63 -45.84 -22.19
CA ARG A 464 13.48 -46.74 -21.95
C ARG A 464 13.04 -46.85 -20.45
N THR A 465 11.84 -47.33 -20.09
CA THR A 465 10.80 -48.07 -20.84
C THR A 465 9.38 -47.65 -20.45
N THR A 466 8.39 -48.05 -21.25
CA THR A 466 6.93 -47.86 -21.08
C THR A 466 6.31 -48.70 -19.95
N HIS A 467 5.18 -48.24 -19.39
CA HIS A 467 3.92 -49.01 -19.42
C HIS A 467 2.69 -48.10 -19.19
N ALA A 468 1.49 -48.60 -19.45
CA ALA A 468 0.23 -47.82 -19.51
C ALA A 468 -0.93 -48.52 -18.79
N LEU A 469 -1.95 -47.74 -18.40
CA LEU A 469 -3.35 -48.09 -18.03
C LEU A 469 -4.09 -46.72 -17.93
N LYS A 470 -5.23 -46.40 -18.60
CA LYS A 470 -6.59 -46.98 -18.58
C LYS A 470 -7.11 -47.20 -17.13
N ALA A 471 -8.28 -46.70 -16.69
CA ALA A 471 -9.31 -45.80 -17.22
C ALA A 471 -10.07 -45.18 -15.99
N THR A 472 -11.27 -44.55 -15.98
CA THR A 472 -12.41 -44.42 -16.93
C THR A 472 -13.25 -43.15 -16.61
N SER A 473 -14.49 -43.08 -17.12
CA SER A 473 -15.64 -42.21 -16.78
C SER A 473 -16.07 -42.26 -15.29
N SER A 474 -16.86 -41.33 -14.70
CA SER A 474 -17.94 -40.42 -15.19
C SER A 474 -18.19 -39.29 -14.15
N GLY A 475 -19.02 -38.25 -14.35
CA GLY A 475 -19.78 -37.76 -15.51
C GLY A 475 -20.90 -36.75 -15.12
N ILE A 476 -21.51 -36.11 -16.13
CA ILE A 476 -22.77 -35.31 -16.09
C ILE A 476 -22.74 -33.90 -15.45
N ARG A 477 -23.44 -32.98 -16.15
CA ARG A 477 -23.56 -31.52 -15.97
C ARG A 477 -24.62 -31.13 -14.92
N SER A 478 -24.55 -29.89 -14.40
CA SER A 478 -25.59 -28.83 -14.63
C SER A 478 -25.24 -27.49 -13.94
N TYR A 479 -25.90 -26.40 -14.33
CA TYR A 479 -25.70 -25.02 -13.81
C TYR A 479 -26.77 -24.63 -12.77
N ALA A 480 -26.41 -23.82 -11.76
CA ALA A 480 -27.35 -23.06 -10.92
C ALA A 480 -26.65 -21.88 -10.17
N GLN A 481 -27.46 -21.00 -9.56
CA GLN A 481 -27.10 -19.74 -8.86
C GLN A 481 -28.10 -19.58 -7.67
N VAL A 482 -27.91 -18.77 -6.61
CA VAL A 482 -27.00 -17.65 -6.28
C VAL A 482 -26.61 -17.77 -4.78
N GLY A 483 -25.61 -17.01 -4.27
CA GLY A 483 -25.44 -16.86 -2.82
C GLY A 483 -24.35 -15.89 -2.33
N SER A 484 -24.76 -14.80 -1.68
CA SER A 484 -23.90 -13.94 -0.85
C SER A 484 -24.01 -14.38 0.61
N ALA A 485 -23.03 -15.13 1.12
CA ALA A 485 -23.04 -15.61 2.50
C ALA A 485 -21.62 -15.72 3.06
N THR A 486 -21.15 -14.64 3.72
CA THR A 486 -20.06 -14.73 4.69
C THR A 486 -20.66 -15.02 6.06
N PHE A 487 -20.29 -16.16 6.64
CA PHE A 487 -20.35 -16.40 8.08
C PHE A 487 -18.88 -16.63 8.50
N LEU A 488 -18.18 -15.70 9.17
CA LEU A 488 -18.54 -15.06 10.44
C LEU A 488 -19.13 -16.09 11.42
N GLY A 489 -18.31 -16.52 12.37
CA GLY A 489 -18.84 -16.83 13.70
C GLY A 489 -19.34 -15.53 14.33
N ASP A 490 -20.20 -15.64 15.35
CA ASP A 490 -20.94 -14.49 15.87
C ASP A 490 -20.02 -13.29 16.18
N PRO A 491 -20.29 -12.10 15.59
CA PRO A 491 -19.51 -10.92 15.90
C PRO A 491 -19.67 -10.60 17.40
N PRO A 492 -18.63 -10.09 18.08
CA PRO A 492 -18.82 -9.55 19.41
C PRO A 492 -19.89 -8.47 19.34
N SER A 493 -20.92 -8.58 20.20
CA SER A 493 -22.00 -7.59 20.26
C SER A 493 -21.43 -6.19 20.32
N PRO A 494 -22.01 -5.20 19.61
CA PRO A 494 -21.54 -3.83 19.69
C PRO A 494 -21.53 -3.41 21.17
N PRO A 495 -20.51 -2.66 21.63
CA PRO A 495 -20.50 -2.17 23.00
C PRO A 495 -21.77 -1.33 23.19
N ASN A 496 -22.56 -1.68 24.22
CA ASN A 496 -23.74 -0.90 24.58
C ASN A 496 -23.33 0.58 24.73
N PRO A 497 -24.19 1.54 24.34
CA PRO A 497 -23.92 2.94 24.59
C PRO A 497 -23.64 3.13 26.10
N PRO A 498 -22.69 4.00 26.47
CA PRO A 498 -22.40 4.24 27.87
C PRO A 498 -23.70 4.66 28.57
N PRO A 499 -24.04 4.08 29.74
CA PRO A 499 -25.24 4.47 30.45
C PRO A 499 -25.19 5.98 30.78
N PRO A 500 -26.36 6.65 30.87
CA PRO A 500 -26.39 8.05 31.27
C PRO A 500 -25.68 8.23 32.62
N PRO A 501 -25.05 9.40 32.85
CA PRO A 501 -24.32 9.64 34.09
C PRO A 501 -25.25 9.41 35.29
N PRO A 502 -24.84 8.61 36.30
CA PRO A 502 -25.72 8.23 37.39
C PRO A 502 -26.14 9.48 38.17
N SER A 503 -27.45 9.61 38.42
CA SER A 503 -27.94 10.53 39.43
C SER A 503 -27.35 10.16 40.79
N ALA A 504 -27.08 11.17 41.63
CA ALA A 504 -26.28 11.00 42.84
C ALA A 504 -26.91 9.99 43.83
N ALA A 505 -26.34 8.79 43.91
CA ALA A 505 -26.76 7.73 44.82
C ALA A 505 -25.56 6.94 45.36
N THR A 506 -25.29 7.18 46.65
CA THR A 506 -24.72 6.31 47.70
C THR A 506 -23.73 5.17 47.32
N PRO A 507 -22.53 5.09 47.94
CA PRO A 507 -21.51 4.11 47.58
C PRO A 507 -21.87 2.65 47.93
N GLY A 508 -21.75 1.76 46.94
CA GLY A 508 -21.78 0.29 47.08
C GLY A 508 -20.37 -0.33 47.22
N PRO A 509 -20.29 -1.65 47.48
CA PRO A 509 -19.06 -2.29 47.98
C PRO A 509 -17.89 -2.38 46.98
N THR A 510 -16.69 -2.49 47.54
CA THR A 510 -15.39 -2.51 46.85
C THR A 510 -15.26 -3.61 45.79
N ALA A 511 -14.71 -3.26 44.63
CA ALA A 511 -14.47 -4.18 43.53
C ALA A 511 -13.47 -5.29 43.90
N ALA A 512 -13.86 -6.56 43.72
CA ALA A 512 -12.97 -7.70 43.80
C ALA A 512 -12.04 -7.77 42.56
N SER A 513 -10.81 -8.23 42.74
CA SER A 513 -9.85 -8.37 41.65
C SER A 513 -10.22 -9.50 40.69
N LYS A 514 -10.17 -9.23 39.38
CA LYS A 514 -10.28 -10.27 38.35
C LYS A 514 -9.01 -11.13 38.38
N GLN A 515 -9.17 -12.46 38.38
CA GLN A 515 -8.06 -13.39 38.23
C GLN A 515 -7.45 -13.33 36.81
N PRO A 516 -6.15 -13.64 36.64
CA PRO A 516 -5.51 -13.76 35.33
C PRO A 516 -6.19 -14.83 34.46
N GLN A 517 -6.16 -14.66 33.14
CA GLN A 517 -6.85 -15.55 32.19
C GLN A 517 -6.00 -16.79 31.83
N ASN A 518 -4.67 -16.66 31.87
CA ASN A 518 -3.71 -17.71 31.60
C ASN A 518 -2.81 -17.91 32.85
N PRO A 519 -2.56 -19.16 33.33
CA PRO A 519 -1.58 -19.41 34.39
C PRO A 519 -0.18 -18.81 34.13
N PHE A 520 0.21 -18.64 32.87
CA PHE A 520 1.48 -18.00 32.52
C PHE A 520 1.49 -16.48 32.68
N ASP A 521 0.32 -15.80 32.72
CA ASP A 521 0.23 -14.36 32.98
C ASP A 521 0.93 -14.02 34.30
N GLN A 522 0.76 -14.87 35.33
CA GLN A 522 1.38 -14.70 36.64
C GLN A 522 2.91 -14.63 36.59
N HIS A 523 3.52 -15.43 35.72
CA HIS A 523 4.98 -15.47 35.53
C HIS A 523 5.47 -14.22 34.78
N VAL A 524 4.74 -13.80 33.75
CA VAL A 524 5.02 -12.57 32.99
C VAL A 524 4.90 -11.34 33.88
N ILE A 525 3.81 -11.22 34.65
CA ILE A 525 3.56 -10.09 35.55
C ILE A 525 4.54 -10.09 36.73
N ALA A 526 4.92 -11.25 37.28
CA ALA A 526 5.99 -11.33 38.27
C ALA A 526 7.33 -10.82 37.72
N GLN A 527 7.69 -11.17 36.47
CA GLN A 527 8.92 -10.67 35.83
C GLN A 527 8.83 -9.18 35.48
N LEU A 528 7.67 -8.70 35.05
CA LEU A 528 7.38 -7.28 34.80
C LEU A 528 7.59 -6.44 36.08
N CYS A 529 7.07 -6.90 37.22
CA CYS A 529 7.24 -6.25 38.51
C CYS A 529 8.70 -6.28 39.01
N ARG A 530 9.45 -7.38 38.80
CA ARG A 530 10.89 -7.43 39.10
C ARG A 530 11.68 -6.42 38.27
N LEU A 531 11.40 -6.33 36.97
CA LEU A 531 12.06 -5.40 36.06
C LEU A 531 11.85 -3.95 36.49
N ALA A 532 10.61 -3.60 36.84
CA ALA A 532 10.26 -2.27 37.34
C ALA A 532 10.94 -1.94 38.68
N ALA A 533 11.01 -2.90 39.62
CA ALA A 533 11.70 -2.72 40.89
C ALA A 533 13.21 -2.45 40.69
N VAL A 534 13.87 -3.20 39.80
CA VAL A 534 15.29 -2.98 39.45
C VAL A 534 15.51 -1.60 38.83
N GLN A 535 14.62 -1.16 37.94
CA GLN A 535 14.67 0.17 37.31
C GLN A 535 14.45 1.32 38.31
N GLN A 536 13.76 1.07 39.43
CA GLN A 536 13.56 2.06 40.50
C GLN A 536 14.69 2.07 41.53
N SER A 537 15.54 1.03 41.59
CA SER A 537 16.55 0.85 42.64
C SER A 537 17.98 1.28 42.27
N GLN A 538 18.23 1.79 41.06
CA GLN A 538 19.57 2.19 40.62
C GLN A 538 19.68 3.69 40.34
N PRO A 539 20.65 4.41 40.94
CA PRO A 539 21.08 5.73 40.47
C PRO A 539 21.91 5.60 39.19
N GLU A 540 22.01 6.71 38.43
CA GLU A 540 22.79 6.82 37.18
C GLU A 540 24.22 6.26 37.32
N PRO A 541 24.61 5.23 36.53
CA PRO A 541 25.93 4.62 36.64
C PRO A 541 26.99 5.38 35.83
N SER A 542 27.93 6.03 36.52
CA SER A 542 29.15 6.58 35.91
C SER A 542 30.17 5.48 35.57
N GLY A 543 30.07 4.94 34.35
CA GLY A 543 31.15 4.19 33.70
C GLY A 543 30.81 2.77 33.25
N SER A 544 31.00 2.52 31.95
CA SER A 544 31.32 1.26 31.24
C SER A 544 30.60 -0.07 31.53
N GLY A 545 29.68 -0.16 32.49
CA GLY A 545 28.88 -1.36 32.75
C GLY A 545 27.66 -1.48 31.82
N THR A 546 27.63 -2.47 30.93
CA THR A 546 26.48 -2.73 30.04
C THR A 546 25.31 -3.38 30.77
N VAL A 547 24.62 -2.61 31.63
CA VAL A 547 23.30 -2.96 32.15
C VAL A 547 22.26 -2.66 31.08
N THR A 548 21.62 -3.69 30.53
CA THR A 548 20.66 -3.56 29.43
C THR A 548 19.35 -2.96 29.91
N LYS A 549 19.25 -1.62 29.82
CA LYS A 549 18.03 -0.85 30.08
C LYS A 549 16.90 -1.33 29.17
N ALA A 550 15.92 -2.03 29.75
CA ALA A 550 14.74 -2.49 29.03
C ALA A 550 13.86 -1.31 28.59
N THR A 551 13.44 -1.31 27.34
CA THR A 551 12.72 -0.20 26.72
C THR A 551 11.23 -0.25 27.10
N PRO A 552 10.64 0.85 27.63
CA PRO A 552 9.22 0.89 28.00
C PRO A 552 8.31 0.54 26.82
N LEU A 553 7.19 -0.14 27.08
CA LEU A 553 6.27 -0.53 26.00
C LEU A 553 5.66 0.69 25.28
N THR A 554 5.52 1.80 25.98
CA THR A 554 5.13 3.10 25.42
C THR A 554 6.10 3.56 24.33
N GLU A 555 7.41 3.45 24.57
CA GLU A 555 8.45 3.81 23.63
C GLU A 555 8.56 2.77 22.49
N LEU A 556 8.43 1.47 22.77
CA LEU A 556 8.39 0.44 21.73
C LEU A 556 7.20 0.62 20.77
N ILE A 557 6.04 1.02 21.27
CA ILE A 557 4.89 1.42 20.45
C ILE A 557 5.21 2.66 19.62
N ASP A 558 5.86 3.66 20.22
CA ASP A 558 6.20 4.91 19.53
C ASP A 558 7.24 4.68 18.42
N GLN A 559 8.22 3.80 18.65
CA GLN A 559 9.14 3.29 17.63
C GLN A 559 8.41 2.50 16.53
N TYR A 560 7.47 1.61 16.88
CA TYR A 560 6.62 0.87 15.92
C TYR A 560 5.78 1.81 15.03
N MET A 561 5.17 2.84 15.60
CA MET A 561 4.42 3.85 14.86
C MET A 561 5.34 4.65 13.92
N LYS A 562 6.50 5.12 14.40
CA LYS A 562 7.49 5.89 13.63
C LYS A 562 8.18 5.07 12.53
N ARG A 563 8.23 3.74 12.66
CA ARG A 563 8.88 2.81 11.71
C ARG A 563 7.88 1.97 10.91
N SER A 564 6.58 2.32 10.91
CA SER A 564 5.59 1.60 10.10
C SER A 564 5.73 1.94 8.61
N GLY A 565 6.07 0.94 7.80
CA GLY A 565 6.50 1.11 6.41
C GLY A 565 8.00 1.31 6.23
N TYR A 566 8.78 1.36 7.32
CA TYR A 566 10.24 1.36 7.25
C TYR A 566 10.75 -0.08 7.18
N VAL A 567 11.33 -0.45 6.04
CA VAL A 567 12.05 -1.71 5.84
C VAL A 567 13.53 -1.48 6.19
N MET A 568 14.09 -2.36 7.02
CA MET A 568 15.52 -2.31 7.39
C MET A 568 16.39 -2.63 6.16
N GLU A 569 17.38 -1.79 5.87
CA GLU A 569 18.30 -1.92 4.73
C GLU A 569 19.37 -3.02 4.96
N SER A 570 18.93 -4.25 5.23
CA SER A 570 19.82 -5.41 5.41
C SER A 570 19.19 -6.67 4.81
N ALA A 571 19.86 -7.23 3.80
CA ALA A 571 19.42 -8.45 3.15
C ALA A 571 19.95 -9.69 3.90
N LEU A 572 19.05 -10.62 4.23
CA LEU A 572 19.45 -11.96 4.66
C LEU A 572 20.00 -12.74 3.46
N PRO A 573 21.21 -13.33 3.54
CA PRO A 573 21.76 -14.12 2.44
C PRO A 573 20.92 -15.38 2.22
N TYR A 574 20.59 -15.68 0.95
CA TYR A 574 19.88 -16.92 0.62
C TYR A 574 20.80 -18.13 0.75
N GLU A 575 20.38 -19.12 1.53
CA GLU A 575 21.13 -20.35 1.76
C GLU A 575 20.39 -21.57 1.21
N SER A 576 20.79 -22.01 0.01
CA SER A 576 20.28 -23.26 -0.59
C SER A 576 20.68 -24.53 0.18
N ARG A 577 21.71 -24.43 1.04
CA ARG A 577 22.22 -25.51 1.91
C ARG A 577 22.76 -24.92 3.23
N PRO A 578 21.89 -24.53 4.18
CA PRO A 578 22.33 -23.99 5.46
C PRO A 578 23.22 -24.98 6.22
N GLY A 579 24.04 -24.49 7.14
CA GLY A 579 24.95 -25.30 7.93
C GLY A 579 24.23 -26.25 8.91
N ALA A 580 24.97 -27.22 9.46
CA ALA A 580 24.41 -28.21 10.39
C ALA A 580 23.89 -27.56 11.70
N GLU A 581 24.50 -26.44 12.09
CA GLU A 581 24.13 -25.61 13.24
C GLU A 581 22.79 -24.87 13.09
N ARG A 582 22.26 -24.73 11.87
CA ARG A 582 20.94 -24.11 11.59
C ARG A 582 19.94 -25.03 10.87
N ARG A 583 20.34 -26.22 10.41
CA ARG A 583 19.39 -27.24 9.94
C ARG A 583 18.51 -27.74 11.09
N VAL A 584 17.20 -27.65 10.90
CA VAL A 584 16.22 -28.14 11.87
C VAL A 584 16.01 -29.65 11.73
N GLN A 585 16.36 -30.39 12.78
CA GLN A 585 15.99 -31.79 13.00
C GLN A 585 14.73 -31.85 13.88
N PHE A 586 13.69 -32.49 13.35
CA PHE A 586 12.39 -32.73 14.00
C PHE A 586 12.26 -34.15 14.58
N ARG A 587 13.40 -34.79 14.87
CA ARG A 587 13.51 -36.03 15.66
C ARG A 587 14.33 -35.70 16.91
N SER A 588 14.13 -36.47 17.97
CA SER A 588 14.86 -36.36 19.23
C SER A 588 16.25 -36.98 19.06
N ASP A 589 17.12 -36.27 18.36
CA ASP A 589 18.43 -36.76 17.96
C ASP A 589 19.46 -36.46 19.09
N VAL A 590 19.94 -37.54 19.75
CA VAL A 590 20.86 -37.62 20.90
C VAL A 590 20.21 -37.63 22.30
N PRO A 591 20.22 -38.78 23.03
CA PRO A 591 19.93 -38.79 24.46
C PRO A 591 21.10 -38.16 25.23
N ASN A 592 20.86 -37.01 25.87
CA ASN A 592 21.90 -36.33 26.63
C ASN A 592 22.19 -37.07 27.94
N LYS A 593 23.24 -37.90 27.97
CA LYS A 593 23.65 -38.69 29.16
C LYS A 593 23.92 -37.87 30.42
N ALA A 594 24.07 -36.54 30.33
CA ALA A 594 24.21 -35.65 31.49
C ALA A 594 22.87 -35.16 32.08
N ALA A 595 21.75 -35.27 31.36
CA ALA A 595 20.46 -34.68 31.75
C ALA A 595 19.58 -35.58 32.63
N ASN A 596 20.01 -36.82 32.92
CA ASN A 596 19.18 -37.89 33.49
C ASN A 596 18.89 -37.75 35.02
N LYS A 597 18.59 -36.54 35.48
CA LYS A 597 18.18 -36.19 36.87
C LYS A 597 17.08 -35.13 36.97
N SER A 598 16.62 -34.50 35.89
CA SER A 598 15.64 -33.39 35.94
C SER A 598 14.26 -33.66 35.33
N GLY A 599 14.06 -34.79 34.62
CA GLY A 599 12.74 -35.20 34.10
C GLY A 599 12.18 -34.39 32.93
N ILE A 600 12.90 -33.37 32.44
CA ILE A 600 12.49 -32.56 31.29
C ILE A 600 12.65 -33.40 30.01
N ALA A 601 11.58 -33.53 29.21
CA ALA A 601 11.62 -34.24 27.95
C ALA A 601 12.49 -33.52 26.90
N ASP A 602 13.32 -34.27 26.16
CA ASP A 602 14.24 -33.72 25.15
C ASP A 602 13.50 -32.90 24.09
N LEU A 603 13.72 -31.58 24.12
CA LEU A 603 13.23 -30.66 23.09
C LEU A 603 13.96 -30.91 21.77
N SER A 604 13.23 -30.99 20.66
CA SER A 604 13.84 -31.14 19.35
C SER A 604 14.52 -29.83 18.92
N SER A 605 15.49 -29.90 18.01
CA SER A 605 16.20 -28.70 17.53
C SER A 605 15.30 -27.69 16.78
N ALA A 606 14.07 -28.08 16.44
CA ALA A 606 13.01 -27.19 15.94
C ALA A 606 12.45 -26.27 17.03
N ASP A 607 12.45 -26.74 18.27
CA ASP A 607 11.78 -26.12 19.41
C ASP A 607 12.66 -25.03 20.03
N GLY A 608 13.99 -25.23 20.01
CA GLY A 608 14.99 -24.23 20.36
C GLY A 608 15.26 -23.17 19.27
N ALA A 609 14.54 -23.22 18.15
CA ALA A 609 14.60 -22.25 17.05
C ALA A 609 13.34 -21.35 16.97
N LEU A 610 12.35 -21.60 17.83
CA LEU A 610 11.17 -20.77 18.02
C LEU A 610 11.20 -20.16 19.42
N VAL A 611 10.62 -18.97 19.54
CA VAL A 611 10.45 -18.27 20.82
C VAL A 611 9.02 -17.76 20.96
N MET A 612 8.65 -17.46 22.20
CA MET A 612 7.43 -16.74 22.52
C MET A 612 7.77 -15.26 22.68
N VAL A 613 7.02 -14.39 22.01
CA VAL A 613 7.08 -12.94 22.19
C VAL A 613 5.90 -12.52 23.05
N VAL A 614 6.17 -11.68 24.04
CA VAL A 614 5.18 -11.25 25.01
C VAL A 614 5.20 -9.74 25.15
N HIS A 615 4.05 -9.12 24.99
CA HIS A 615 3.83 -7.71 25.27
C HIS A 615 2.91 -7.62 26.50
N ALA A 616 3.33 -6.89 27.54
CA ALA A 616 2.64 -6.88 28.83
C ALA A 616 2.51 -5.48 29.43
N VAL A 617 1.35 -5.21 30.04
CA VAL A 617 1.03 -3.98 30.79
C VAL A 617 0.25 -4.31 32.06
N GLN A 618 0.51 -3.56 33.14
CA GLN A 618 -0.30 -3.53 34.36
C GLN A 618 -0.49 -2.08 34.82
N ASP A 619 -1.71 -1.70 35.23
CA ASP A 619 -1.94 -0.43 35.92
C ASP A 619 -1.38 -0.49 37.35
N SER A 620 -0.55 0.49 37.70
CA SER A 620 0.18 0.55 38.96
C SER A 620 -0.74 0.63 40.19
N LYS A 621 -1.96 1.13 40.04
CA LYS A 621 -2.92 1.39 41.12
C LYS A 621 -3.96 0.27 41.23
N SER A 622 -4.63 -0.09 40.12
CA SER A 622 -5.69 -1.12 40.14
C SER A 622 -5.16 -2.56 40.10
N LYS A 623 -3.91 -2.76 39.65
CA LYS A 623 -3.29 -4.06 39.32
C LYS A 623 -3.98 -4.85 38.21
N GLU A 624 -4.99 -4.27 37.55
CA GLU A 624 -5.53 -4.82 36.30
C GLU A 624 -4.42 -4.83 35.25
N HIS A 625 -4.32 -5.93 34.50
CA HIS A 625 -3.22 -6.19 33.58
C HIS A 625 -3.73 -6.82 32.29
N LYS A 626 -2.93 -6.68 31.24
CA LYS A 626 -3.14 -7.36 29.97
C LYS A 626 -1.80 -7.88 29.46
N VAL A 627 -1.81 -9.14 29.04
CA VAL A 627 -0.71 -9.80 28.34
C VAL A 627 -1.21 -10.22 26.95
N ALA A 628 -0.34 -10.12 25.95
CA ALA A 628 -0.55 -10.61 24.59
C ALA A 628 0.65 -11.45 24.16
N TYR A 629 0.39 -12.56 23.47
CA TYR A 629 1.35 -13.63 23.18
C TYR A 629 1.40 -13.95 21.69
N SER A 630 2.57 -13.82 21.06
CA SER A 630 2.83 -14.27 19.70
C SER A 630 4.02 -15.23 19.66
N SER A 631 4.20 -15.95 18.55
CA SER A 631 5.43 -16.68 18.27
C SER A 631 6.39 -15.82 17.46
N GLY A 632 7.68 -16.15 17.51
CA GLY A 632 8.70 -15.53 16.68
C GLY A 632 9.89 -16.44 16.46
N PHE A 633 10.82 -16.00 15.60
CA PHE A 633 12.07 -16.70 15.31
C PHE A 633 13.21 -15.71 15.07
N VAL A 634 14.43 -16.13 15.41
CA VAL A 634 15.62 -15.28 15.29
C VAL A 634 16.14 -15.26 13.86
N VAL A 635 16.54 -14.07 13.41
CA VAL A 635 17.31 -13.83 12.19
C VAL A 635 18.62 -13.14 12.55
N HIS A 636 19.68 -13.43 11.80
CA HIS A 636 20.99 -12.81 11.96
C HIS A 636 21.35 -12.01 10.70
N PRO A 637 20.85 -10.78 10.55
CA PRO A 637 21.28 -9.91 9.47
C PRO A 637 22.78 -9.59 9.57
N PRO A 638 23.50 -9.45 8.43
CA PRO A 638 24.88 -9.02 8.41
C PRO A 638 25.07 -7.72 9.21
N GLY A 639 26.10 -7.67 10.07
CA GLY A 639 26.39 -6.52 10.93
C GLY A 639 25.75 -6.54 12.32
N THR A 640 24.92 -7.53 12.67
CA THR A 640 24.32 -7.63 14.03
C THR A 640 25.41 -7.73 15.12
N PRO A 641 25.40 -6.88 16.17
CA PRO A 641 26.35 -6.94 17.28
C PRO A 641 26.34 -8.27 18.05
N LYS A 642 27.50 -8.66 18.58
CA LYS A 642 27.66 -9.96 19.27
C LYS A 642 26.89 -10.00 20.59
N GLY A 643 25.80 -10.77 20.62
CA GLY A 643 24.91 -10.91 21.78
C GLY A 643 23.58 -10.19 21.62
N GLU A 644 23.45 -9.35 20.60
CA GLU A 644 22.17 -8.82 20.13
C GLU A 644 21.53 -9.82 19.16
N ALA A 645 20.19 -9.89 19.14
CA ALA A 645 19.44 -10.76 18.25
C ALA A 645 18.26 -10.01 17.65
N VAL A 646 18.12 -10.12 16.32
CA VAL A 646 16.94 -9.62 15.60
C VAL A 646 15.89 -10.72 15.54
N LEU A 647 14.65 -10.39 15.85
CA LEU A 647 13.53 -11.33 15.89
C LEU A 647 12.42 -10.92 14.93
N VAL A 648 11.93 -11.87 14.13
CA VAL A 648 10.70 -11.71 13.34
C VAL A 648 9.51 -12.19 14.17
N THR A 649 8.47 -11.38 14.26
CA THR A 649 7.16 -11.75 14.82
C THR A 649 6.03 -10.99 14.11
N CYS A 650 4.78 -11.40 14.36
CA CYS A 650 3.59 -10.72 13.87
C CYS A 650 3.25 -9.50 14.75
N ALA A 651 2.87 -8.38 14.14
CA ALA A 651 2.63 -7.12 14.86
C ALA A 651 1.30 -7.07 15.64
N HIS A 652 0.39 -8.02 15.38
CA HIS A 652 -0.98 -8.02 15.92
C HIS A 652 -1.10 -8.03 17.45
N THR A 653 -0.12 -8.57 18.18
CA THR A 653 -0.11 -8.61 19.66
C THR A 653 0.38 -7.29 20.27
N LEU A 654 1.31 -6.59 19.62
CA LEU A 654 1.67 -5.21 19.95
C LEU A 654 0.52 -4.25 19.65
N GLU A 655 -0.20 -4.47 18.54
CA GLU A 655 -1.45 -3.78 18.21
C GLU A 655 -2.56 -4.02 19.25
N GLU A 656 -2.71 -5.25 19.75
CA GLU A 656 -3.67 -5.60 20.81
C GLU A 656 -3.37 -4.83 22.11
N ILE A 657 -2.10 -4.80 22.55
CA ILE A 657 -1.72 -4.02 23.73
C ILE A 657 -1.85 -2.51 23.48
N ARG A 658 -1.45 -1.98 22.32
CA ARG A 658 -1.60 -0.55 22.00
C ARG A 658 -3.06 -0.11 22.10
N HIS A 659 -4.01 -0.94 21.67
CA HIS A 659 -5.43 -0.60 21.74
C HIS A 659 -6.09 -0.88 23.10
N ASN A 660 -5.42 -1.55 24.04
CA ASN A 660 -6.00 -1.93 25.32
C ASN A 660 -6.31 -0.71 26.22
N PRO A 661 -7.45 -0.68 26.95
CA PRO A 661 -7.80 0.43 27.84
C PRO A 661 -6.75 0.78 28.89
N ILE A 662 -5.95 -0.18 29.39
CA ILE A 662 -4.90 0.08 30.38
C ILE A 662 -3.82 1.02 29.78
N MET A 663 -3.43 0.78 28.52
CA MET A 663 -2.46 1.62 27.81
C MET A 663 -3.04 2.96 27.34
N ARG A 664 -4.37 3.12 27.31
CA ARG A 664 -5.01 4.25 26.62
C ARG A 664 -5.94 5.13 27.45
N SER A 665 -6.45 4.66 28.60
CA SER A 665 -7.47 5.30 29.46
C SER A 665 -7.89 6.73 29.07
N GLY A 666 -8.96 6.84 28.27
CA GLY A 666 -9.54 8.11 27.80
C GLY A 666 -8.95 8.73 26.52
N LEU A 667 -7.82 8.25 26.00
CA LEU A 667 -7.12 8.82 24.85
C LEU A 667 -7.56 8.21 23.49
N PRO A 668 -7.66 9.00 22.41
CA PRO A 668 -7.94 8.51 21.05
C PRO A 668 -6.77 7.69 20.49
N SER A 669 -7.04 6.80 19.52
CA SER A 669 -5.97 6.06 18.84
C SER A 669 -5.22 7.01 17.89
N PRO A 670 -3.87 7.01 17.83
CA PRO A 670 -2.94 6.02 18.37
C PRO A 670 -2.30 6.37 19.73
N ALA A 671 -2.79 7.39 20.45
CA ALA A 671 -2.14 7.91 21.64
C ALA A 671 -2.14 6.92 22.82
N VAL A 672 -1.04 6.92 23.59
CA VAL A 672 -0.77 6.04 24.73
C VAL A 672 -0.60 6.89 26.00
N ARG A 673 -1.09 6.41 27.15
CA ARG A 673 -1.08 7.09 28.44
C ARG A 673 0.36 7.28 28.97
N PRO A 674 0.80 8.52 29.25
CA PRO A 674 2.02 8.76 30.02
C PRO A 674 1.76 8.48 31.52
N GLY A 675 2.48 7.51 32.08
CA GLY A 675 2.50 7.26 33.54
C GLY A 675 1.41 6.33 34.08
N ASP A 676 1.53 6.00 35.37
CA ASP A 676 0.67 5.07 36.13
C ASP A 676 0.57 3.62 35.62
N VAL A 677 1.35 3.21 34.62
CA VAL A 677 1.41 1.82 34.14
C VAL A 677 2.84 1.26 34.20
N ILE A 678 2.96 -0.02 34.56
CA ILE A 678 4.18 -0.81 34.40
C ILE A 678 4.05 -1.58 33.08
N SER A 679 5.03 -1.52 32.18
CA SER A 679 4.94 -2.17 30.87
C SER A 679 6.29 -2.57 30.28
N ALA A 680 6.33 -3.69 29.55
CA ALA A 680 7.53 -4.19 28.87
C ALA A 680 7.17 -5.13 27.70
N SER A 681 8.16 -5.43 26.86
CA SER A 681 8.12 -6.58 25.97
C SER A 681 9.27 -7.55 26.28
N PHE A 682 9.00 -8.85 26.16
CA PHE A 682 9.97 -9.92 26.39
C PHE A 682 10.00 -10.90 25.23
N ILE A 683 11.21 -11.40 24.91
CA ILE A 683 11.40 -12.65 24.19
C ILE A 683 11.60 -13.74 25.25
N ILE A 684 10.88 -14.87 25.14
CA ILE A 684 10.92 -15.95 26.11
C ILE A 684 11.30 -17.27 25.43
N ASN A 685 12.26 -17.97 26.03
CA ASN A 685 12.72 -19.31 25.66
C ASN A 685 12.95 -20.18 26.92
N GLY A 686 13.36 -21.44 26.75
CA GLY A 686 13.67 -22.36 27.86
C GLY A 686 12.72 -23.56 27.93
N SER A 687 12.73 -24.25 29.07
CA SER A 687 11.80 -25.35 29.36
C SER A 687 10.45 -24.80 29.90
N PRO A 688 9.41 -25.63 30.02
CA PRO A 688 8.14 -25.23 30.65
C PRO A 688 8.35 -24.67 32.07
N ASP A 689 9.23 -25.32 32.84
CA ASP A 689 9.46 -25.08 34.27
C ASP A 689 10.54 -24.01 34.55
N ALA A 690 11.34 -23.65 33.54
CA ALA A 690 12.41 -22.66 33.63
C ALA A 690 12.44 -21.71 32.42
N PRO A 691 11.39 -20.89 32.20
CA PRO A 691 11.36 -19.87 31.17
C PRO A 691 12.35 -18.73 31.47
N THR A 692 13.20 -18.40 30.50
CA THR A 692 14.13 -17.26 30.53
C THR A 692 13.55 -16.09 29.74
N PHE A 693 13.62 -14.88 30.29
CA PHE A 693 13.01 -13.67 29.75
C PHE A 693 14.10 -12.67 29.33
N HIS A 694 14.17 -12.35 28.04
CA HIS A 694 15.08 -11.34 27.47
C HIS A 694 14.28 -10.07 27.14
N PRO A 695 14.55 -8.91 27.75
CA PRO A 695 13.84 -7.68 27.43
C PRO A 695 14.12 -7.19 26.00
N VAL A 696 13.08 -6.75 25.31
CA VAL A 696 13.18 -6.10 24.00
C VAL A 696 13.77 -4.70 24.16
N THR A 697 14.71 -4.33 23.28
CA THR A 697 15.39 -3.03 23.28
C THR A 697 14.84 -2.07 22.24
N SER A 698 14.40 -2.56 21.08
CA SER A 698 13.82 -1.69 20.05
C SER A 698 12.95 -2.45 19.04
N VAL A 699 12.11 -1.69 18.33
CA VAL A 699 11.46 -2.11 17.08
C VAL A 699 12.33 -1.65 15.92
N LEU A 700 13.05 -2.54 15.26
CA LEU A 700 13.97 -2.18 14.18
C LEU A 700 13.25 -1.80 12.88
N SER A 701 12.17 -2.49 12.55
CA SER A 701 11.41 -2.31 11.31
C SER A 701 9.99 -2.84 11.51
N ALA A 702 9.03 -2.27 10.80
CA ALA A 702 7.64 -2.69 10.85
C ALA A 702 6.97 -2.51 9.49
N MET A 703 6.20 -3.50 9.05
CA MET A 703 5.32 -3.31 7.89
C MET A 703 4.11 -2.44 8.27
N HIS A 704 3.28 -2.08 7.29
CA HIS A 704 2.09 -1.28 7.57
C HIS A 704 1.06 -2.09 8.37
N ARG A 705 0.67 -1.56 9.54
CA ARG A 705 -0.44 -1.98 10.41
C ARG A 705 -0.74 -3.49 10.48
N ALA A 706 -0.26 -4.12 11.54
CA ALA A 706 -0.60 -5.49 12.00
C ALA A 706 0.02 -6.70 11.29
N ASP A 707 0.77 -6.54 10.20
CA ASP A 707 1.50 -7.64 9.54
C ASP A 707 2.74 -8.12 10.35
N LEU A 708 3.96 -7.67 9.98
CA LEU A 708 5.23 -8.14 10.54
C LEU A 708 6.03 -7.04 11.25
N LEU A 709 6.78 -7.47 12.27
CA LEU A 709 7.56 -6.66 13.19
C LEU A 709 8.96 -7.27 13.34
N LEU A 710 10.00 -6.44 13.19
CA LEU A 710 11.37 -6.80 13.60
C LEU A 710 11.67 -6.17 14.96
N LEU A 711 12.02 -7.01 15.93
CA LEU A 711 12.45 -6.60 17.27
C LEU A 711 13.95 -6.83 17.45
N SER A 712 14.60 -6.02 18.30
CA SER A 712 15.92 -6.33 18.88
C SER A 712 15.80 -6.68 20.36
N ALA A 713 16.66 -7.59 20.82
CA ALA A 713 16.92 -7.85 22.24
C ALA A 713 18.37 -8.32 22.44
N PHE A 714 18.92 -8.11 23.65
CA PHE A 714 20.17 -8.76 24.07
C PHE A 714 19.86 -10.10 24.75
N LEU A 715 20.56 -11.16 24.31
CA LEU A 715 20.33 -12.51 24.81
C LEU A 715 21.30 -12.86 25.95
N THR A 716 20.86 -12.65 27.18
CA THR A 716 21.63 -12.99 28.39
C THR A 716 21.55 -14.49 28.68
N ALA A 717 22.70 -15.17 28.80
CA ALA A 717 22.74 -16.60 29.08
C ALA A 717 22.28 -16.92 30.51
N SER A 718 21.18 -17.68 30.63
CA SER A 718 20.69 -18.17 31.92
C SER A 718 21.66 -19.19 32.53
N GLY A 719 22.30 -18.84 33.65
CA GLY A 719 23.05 -19.79 34.47
C GLY A 719 24.48 -20.12 34.01
N ALA A 720 25.15 -19.20 33.31
CA ALA A 720 26.55 -19.36 32.88
C ALA A 720 27.57 -19.37 34.05
N LYS A 721 27.60 -20.43 34.85
CA LYS A 721 28.75 -20.76 35.71
C LYS A 721 29.89 -21.26 34.83
N ASN A 722 31.09 -20.73 35.05
CA ASN A 722 32.37 -21.19 34.50
C ASN A 722 32.46 -21.32 32.97
N GLY A 723 32.58 -20.18 32.27
CA GLY A 723 33.27 -20.10 30.97
C GLY A 723 32.57 -20.71 29.74
N ALA A 724 31.39 -21.34 29.89
CA ALA A 724 30.63 -21.81 28.74
C ALA A 724 30.19 -20.63 27.84
N PRO A 725 30.30 -20.73 26.50
CA PRO A 725 29.83 -19.69 25.60
C PRO A 725 28.31 -19.49 25.75
N ALA A 726 27.86 -18.24 25.70
CA ALA A 726 26.44 -17.90 25.78
C ALA A 726 25.64 -18.65 24.72
N GLN A 727 24.58 -19.34 25.15
CA GLN A 727 23.73 -20.14 24.26
C GLN A 727 22.86 -19.22 23.40
N THR A 728 23.39 -18.83 22.24
CA THR A 728 22.67 -18.04 21.25
C THR A 728 21.42 -18.79 20.77
N LEU A 729 20.30 -18.08 20.69
CA LEU A 729 19.08 -18.62 20.09
C LEU A 729 19.35 -19.03 18.64
N ARG A 730 18.84 -20.20 18.25
CA ARG A 730 19.05 -20.73 16.89
C ARG A 730 18.24 -19.92 15.88
N SER A 731 18.94 -19.22 14.99
CA SER A 731 18.31 -18.59 13.82
C SER A 731 17.86 -19.64 12.80
N LEU A 732 16.69 -19.43 12.20
CA LEU A 732 16.15 -20.26 11.13
C LEU A 732 16.66 -19.81 9.75
N PRO A 733 16.93 -20.73 8.81
CA PRO A 733 17.23 -20.38 7.42
C PRO A 733 15.98 -19.83 6.74
N VAL A 734 16.08 -18.62 6.18
CA VAL A 734 14.99 -17.97 5.44
C VAL A 734 15.08 -18.31 3.96
N ASN A 735 13.97 -18.77 3.38
CA ASN A 735 13.82 -18.92 1.94
C ASN A 735 13.02 -17.72 1.39
N PRO A 736 13.60 -16.86 0.53
CA PRO A 736 12.89 -15.71 -0.04
C PRO A 736 12.00 -16.09 -1.24
N TYR A 737 12.04 -17.35 -1.71
CA TYR A 737 11.27 -17.79 -2.86
C TYR A 737 9.96 -18.48 -2.44
N PRO A 738 8.79 -18.09 -3.00
CA PRO A 738 7.51 -18.76 -2.72
C PRO A 738 7.61 -20.27 -2.94
N VAL A 739 7.21 -21.04 -1.92
CA VAL A 739 7.37 -22.48 -1.90
C VAL A 739 6.37 -23.15 -2.85
N HIS A 740 6.85 -24.08 -3.68
CA HIS A 740 6.01 -24.75 -4.67
C HIS A 740 4.89 -25.59 -4.03
N PRO A 741 3.69 -25.64 -4.65
CA PRO A 741 2.63 -26.56 -4.25
C PRO A 741 3.12 -28.01 -4.21
N GLY A 742 2.69 -28.76 -3.20
CA GLY A 742 3.15 -30.11 -2.90
C GLY A 742 4.37 -30.17 -1.98
N THR A 743 5.10 -29.07 -1.74
CA THR A 743 6.21 -29.06 -0.79
C THR A 743 5.73 -29.41 0.62
N PRO A 744 6.37 -30.36 1.32
CA PRO A 744 6.07 -30.65 2.73
C PRO A 744 6.47 -29.48 3.63
N ILE A 745 5.53 -29.01 4.46
CA ILE A 745 5.75 -27.97 5.46
C ILE A 745 5.39 -28.50 6.85
N ARG A 746 5.74 -27.73 7.89
CA ARG A 746 5.35 -28.02 9.27
C ARG A 746 4.87 -26.74 9.95
N ALA A 747 3.71 -26.80 10.57
CA ALA A 747 3.17 -25.72 11.39
C ALA A 747 3.39 -26.01 12.87
N HIS A 748 3.81 -25.00 13.63
CA HIS A 748 3.92 -25.05 15.08
C HIS A 748 2.68 -24.40 15.70
N PHE A 749 1.77 -25.21 16.21
CA PHE A 749 0.62 -24.73 16.98
C PHE A 749 1.01 -24.54 18.45
N VAL A 750 0.41 -23.54 19.09
CA VAL A 750 0.55 -23.22 20.53
C VAL A 750 -0.85 -22.96 21.10
N THR A 751 -1.10 -23.36 22.34
CA THR A 751 -2.36 -23.17 23.07
C THR A 751 -2.08 -23.03 24.59
N ASP A 752 -3.01 -22.44 25.34
CA ASP A 752 -2.94 -22.44 26.82
C ASP A 752 -3.29 -23.82 27.40
N LYS A 753 -4.28 -24.50 26.78
CA LYS A 753 -4.77 -25.83 27.18
C LYS A 753 -4.93 -26.73 25.95
N PRO A 754 -4.48 -28.00 25.99
CA PRO A 754 -4.63 -28.91 24.87
C PRO A 754 -6.09 -29.37 24.74
N PRO A 755 -6.59 -29.68 23.53
CA PRO A 755 -7.91 -30.28 23.34
C PRO A 755 -8.02 -31.62 24.08
N THR A 756 -9.01 -31.76 24.95
CA THR A 756 -9.20 -32.97 25.77
C THR A 756 -9.98 -34.09 25.06
N SER A 757 -10.48 -33.85 23.85
CA SER A 757 -11.22 -34.82 23.04
C SER A 757 -11.24 -34.45 21.56
N GLY A 758 -11.67 -35.39 20.71
CA GLY A 758 -11.71 -35.23 19.25
C GLY A 758 -10.39 -35.58 18.56
N LYS A 759 -10.34 -35.50 17.23
CA LYS A 759 -9.17 -35.94 16.42
C LYS A 759 -7.90 -35.09 16.63
N ASP A 760 -8.01 -33.98 17.36
CA ASP A 760 -6.95 -33.00 17.54
C ASP A 760 -6.28 -33.05 18.93
N SER A 761 -6.74 -33.92 19.85
CA SER A 761 -6.13 -34.16 21.17
C SER A 761 -4.70 -34.68 21.11
N ASP A 762 -4.36 -35.45 20.08
CA ASP A 762 -3.15 -36.24 20.08
C ASP A 762 -1.91 -35.43 19.65
N GLY A 763 -0.77 -35.68 20.29
CA GLY A 763 0.52 -35.08 19.91
C GLY A 763 0.73 -33.64 20.37
N TRP A 764 -0.06 -33.15 21.34
CA TRP A 764 0.30 -31.95 22.11
C TRP A 764 1.32 -32.30 23.20
N THR A 765 2.31 -31.44 23.40
CA THR A 765 3.30 -31.54 24.50
C THR A 765 3.47 -30.21 25.22
N PRO A 766 3.93 -30.18 26.48
CA PRO A 766 4.28 -28.94 27.17
C PRO A 766 5.35 -28.12 26.45
N TRP A 767 5.28 -26.80 26.61
CA TRP A 767 6.22 -25.82 26.09
C TRP A 767 6.42 -24.67 27.09
N VAL A 768 7.13 -23.62 26.66
CA VAL A 768 7.49 -22.43 27.44
C VAL A 768 6.32 -21.94 28.29
N GLY A 769 6.55 -21.79 29.60
CA GLY A 769 5.60 -21.18 30.52
C GLY A 769 4.36 -22.02 30.87
N GLY A 770 4.37 -23.33 30.61
CA GLY A 770 3.21 -24.19 30.83
C GLY A 770 2.14 -24.09 29.73
N THR A 771 2.43 -23.38 28.63
CA THR A 771 1.68 -23.51 27.38
C THR A 771 1.91 -24.89 26.75
N TRP A 772 1.08 -25.24 25.79
CA TRP A 772 1.16 -26.52 25.06
C TRP A 772 1.40 -26.27 23.57
N ARG A 773 2.13 -27.16 22.92
CA ARG A 773 2.48 -27.07 21.50
C ARG A 773 2.20 -28.34 20.72
N LYS A 774 2.05 -28.23 19.40
CA LYS A 774 1.91 -29.37 18.48
C LYS A 774 2.53 -29.06 17.12
N TRP A 775 3.45 -29.92 16.66
CA TRP A 775 3.99 -29.86 15.30
C TRP A 775 3.10 -30.65 14.34
N ALA A 776 2.27 -29.95 13.58
CA ALA A 776 1.52 -30.55 12.47
C ALA A 776 2.39 -30.62 11.21
N LYS A 777 2.34 -31.74 10.48
CA LYS A 777 2.85 -31.83 9.10
C LYS A 777 1.75 -31.37 8.15
N GLY A 778 2.14 -30.67 7.10
CA GLY A 778 1.24 -30.27 6.02
C GLY A 778 1.94 -30.25 4.67
N THR A 779 1.22 -29.76 3.67
CA THR A 779 1.79 -29.37 2.37
C THR A 779 1.31 -27.98 1.98
N VAL A 780 2.14 -27.26 1.23
CA VAL A 780 1.66 -26.10 0.46
C VAL A 780 0.67 -26.61 -0.58
N VAL A 781 -0.57 -26.12 -0.57
CA VAL A 781 -1.60 -26.48 -1.58
C VAL A 781 -1.72 -25.45 -2.71
N GLY A 782 -1.10 -24.29 -2.53
CA GLY A 782 -1.10 -23.16 -3.44
C GLY A 782 -0.57 -21.92 -2.72
N TYR A 783 -0.65 -20.78 -3.37
CA TYR A 783 -0.48 -19.47 -2.76
C TYR A 783 -1.70 -18.60 -3.04
N ARG A 784 -1.98 -17.66 -2.14
CA ARG A 784 -3.01 -16.63 -2.25
C ARG A 784 -2.31 -15.30 -2.03
N ASP A 785 -2.41 -14.40 -2.99
CA ASP A 785 -1.94 -13.03 -2.81
C ASP A 785 -3.01 -12.16 -2.10
N PHE A 786 -2.64 -10.94 -1.73
CA PHE A 786 -3.57 -9.98 -1.11
C PHE A 786 -4.79 -9.64 -1.99
N ALA A 787 -4.74 -9.92 -3.30
CA ALA A 787 -5.88 -9.79 -4.21
C ALA A 787 -6.81 -11.02 -4.21
N GLY A 788 -6.58 -12.00 -3.33
CA GLY A 788 -7.42 -13.18 -3.15
C GLY A 788 -7.28 -14.24 -4.24
N ARG A 789 -6.22 -14.21 -5.05
CA ARG A 789 -6.06 -15.10 -6.22
C ARG A 789 -5.47 -16.45 -5.81
N ASP A 790 -6.33 -17.47 -5.69
CA ASP A 790 -5.93 -18.85 -5.38
C ASP A 790 -5.16 -19.52 -6.53
N ALA A 791 -3.86 -19.73 -6.34
CA ALA A 791 -3.00 -20.41 -7.31
C ALA A 791 -3.17 -21.95 -7.30
N LYS A 792 -4.35 -22.44 -7.70
CA LYS A 792 -4.52 -23.84 -8.10
C LYS A 792 -3.92 -24.06 -9.49
N LEU A 793 -2.74 -24.68 -9.56
CA LEU A 793 -2.03 -24.94 -10.81
C LEU A 793 -1.68 -26.42 -11.03
N HIS A 794 -2.17 -26.97 -12.15
CA HIS A 794 -1.63 -28.17 -12.77
C HIS A 794 -0.62 -27.77 -13.86
N GLY A 795 0.66 -28.11 -13.65
CA GLY A 795 1.72 -27.95 -14.65
C GLY A 795 2.35 -26.54 -14.68
N PHE A 796 3.67 -26.47 -14.54
CA PHE A 796 4.43 -25.23 -14.36
C PHE A 796 5.75 -25.21 -15.15
N ARG A 797 6.17 -24.02 -15.59
CA ARG A 797 7.58 -23.57 -15.63
C ARG A 797 7.64 -22.07 -15.27
N GLY A 798 8.69 -21.64 -14.57
CA GLY A 798 8.86 -20.27 -14.00
C GLY A 798 9.23 -19.19 -15.02
N TRP A 799 9.39 -17.91 -14.65
CA TRP A 799 10.02 -17.39 -13.42
C TRP A 799 9.39 -16.10 -12.83
N GLY A 800 9.69 -15.81 -11.57
CA GLY A 800 9.95 -14.44 -11.07
C GLY A 800 8.78 -13.60 -10.54
N VAL A 801 8.78 -13.35 -9.23
CA VAL A 801 8.06 -12.25 -8.55
C VAL A 801 8.93 -11.75 -7.39
N PRO A 802 9.02 -10.44 -7.09
CA PRO A 802 9.62 -9.95 -5.84
C PRO A 802 8.90 -10.53 -4.62
N ALA A 803 9.64 -10.74 -3.52
CA ALA A 803 9.17 -11.47 -2.35
C ALA A 803 8.41 -10.59 -1.34
N GLU A 804 7.39 -9.88 -1.83
CA GLU A 804 6.51 -9.04 -1.04
C GLU A 804 5.05 -9.48 -1.25
N THR A 805 4.27 -9.54 -0.17
CA THR A 805 2.81 -9.83 -0.14
C THR A 805 2.30 -11.09 -0.87
N ILE A 806 2.88 -12.26 -0.56
CA ILE A 806 2.32 -13.59 -0.89
C ILE A 806 2.02 -14.38 0.40
N PHE A 807 0.80 -14.89 0.55
CA PHE A 807 0.47 -15.89 1.58
C PHE A 807 0.52 -17.31 0.98
N GLU A 808 1.22 -18.22 1.64
CA GLU A 808 1.17 -19.65 1.28
C GLU A 808 -0.07 -20.30 1.88
N MET A 809 -0.81 -21.06 1.07
CA MET A 809 -1.95 -21.85 1.54
C MET A 809 -1.49 -23.23 1.97
N PHE A 810 -1.86 -23.64 3.18
CA PHE A 810 -1.43 -24.90 3.77
C PHE A 810 -2.60 -25.88 3.99
N SER A 811 -2.38 -27.16 3.71
CA SER A 811 -3.24 -28.25 4.20
C SER A 811 -2.62 -28.85 5.46
N LEU A 812 -3.39 -28.88 6.55
CA LEU A 812 -2.96 -29.35 7.88
C LEU A 812 -4.08 -30.20 8.51
N PRO A 813 -3.77 -31.31 9.21
CA PRO A 813 -4.76 -32.06 9.99
C PRO A 813 -5.49 -31.16 11.00
N GLY A 814 -6.78 -31.43 11.25
CA GLY A 814 -7.66 -30.63 12.12
C GLY A 814 -8.25 -29.40 11.42
N LEU A 815 -7.46 -28.70 10.60
CA LEU A 815 -7.89 -27.57 9.78
C LEU A 815 -8.71 -28.02 8.56
N ASN A 816 -9.96 -28.40 8.81
CA ASN A 816 -11.01 -28.36 7.80
C ASN A 816 -11.07 -26.94 7.22
N LEU A 817 -11.09 -26.82 5.88
CA LEU A 817 -11.06 -25.55 5.15
C LEU A 817 -12.35 -24.72 5.35
N LYS A 818 -12.48 -24.06 6.50
CA LYS A 818 -13.27 -22.85 6.64
C LYS A 818 -12.62 -21.79 5.74
N ARG A 819 -13.40 -21.27 4.78
CA ARG A 819 -12.94 -20.45 3.65
C ARG A 819 -12.58 -19.02 4.03
#